data_AF-C7LT23-F1
#
_entry.id   AF-C7LT23-F1
#
_cell.length_a   1.000
_cell.length_b   1.000
_cell.length_c   1.000
_cell.angle_alpha   90.00
_cell.angle_beta   90.00
_cell.angle_gamma   90.00
#
_symmetry.space_group_name_H-M   'P 1'
#
loop_
_entity.id
_entity.type
_entity.pdbx_description
1 polymer ?
#
loop_
_entity_poly.entity_id
_entity_poly.type
_entity_poly.pdbx_seq_one_letter_code
_entity_poly.pdbx_strand_id
1 'polypeptide(L)'
;MQKDYLKNINLTIVSNYLPRFDVGSSNTRIYHIVKLLSNMGIYITYIYFYTSLDDTRYIKSIPEVNTIRLNGSPHEHVQNILASKPDILWLTNLWTPIFFESMSQLMNNVRNRRPEVKIILDTMDLHAKKYHRRYAITRSPDDLFTAKKFLDLEKTNYPNADAVVVVTEDEKNDILGLKLDSPSIYVIPNIHQISTVNTSYDQRGDLVYLGNFNINHNIDAVLHFVKVIFPYVSKKYPKLRLHILGREADTKLSQLAGPTICVHGFVHDLEKALAQFRVFICPMTYGAGMKGKLGEAMANGLPIVATTIGAEGFDLIDGENCFIADFPEEFAQKTIQLYENEILWNNFSTNCRNLIQQNFSYEPVAKLLRELIFSFKPASILLTHEQAGKDFENKPPNKNILTSNSFTTVHKIESYLSSINWLHKLFDYSSHFDYAEIINDNKIPAVSVIIISWRLHPDTTNCLQILKKQRTQPFEIIFVDNGSDLGIFDALKPNIDTYVRLNSNSGAYLARNIGSIFAKSPILFFLDDDAIPADNIIDSHLSCYTKFDVIAVRGVCKPKTNNPLNQQAKHYYLGPKPFPIYADIEGNTSYLASAFFKADGWDDAIRFGGGGVDLSRRLLEIEPDMRKQIYSPDPIIFHDFASDQSHLEMKREKQRQSRARLKKKHPDYNEFIESWKHFRNNEEVLLLKSGASFVRTPNANYRKIKSSKVIENPLISICIPTYNRENFISSAIKSAANQSYKNCEIIVVDDGSTDNTRDIVLSYGIKNLKYIQKEHTSAPDTRNRCIFESSGDFILWLDSDDFISSKIIEEYVNLMDSFSDVDIFYSNHFCIDEKGYVLKQYSHIDWHNKNDEMLRRFMTKNPLPNLGTLVRKSIYSEIGEYDINFLRAHDMEFWSRVALAGKFTCKHVDKYLNYIRFHNNNITGIKNPIKTDFSYEAKITNNILEKTKIENLFNNLNWKNEKLIAFQTAYLKIIDRFIEIYALNDALLTCEKYLINDHSNSSLLKKKKYILELMNDFQSHHAIFSQIMKKTQTRYIDEYFNFVKSMNIQGTEKNHNFELNDSDIITLLTKHAKKYFALKNYNISLYLYLALSHFDPVNSNLLKIISMHYLMLGDPINAMHYISQASTLSPSDKEIADLLFQTKKCITLRSKVAIP
;
A
#
# COMPACT_ATOMS: atom_id res chain seq x y z
N MET A 1 -25.79 35.28 41.13
CA MET A 1 -26.13 34.48 39.94
C MET A 1 -25.06 33.45 39.55
N GLN A 2 -23.84 33.83 39.12
CA GLN A 2 -22.90 32.84 38.56
C GLN A 2 -22.46 31.72 39.54
N LYS A 3 -22.12 32.06 40.80
CA LYS A 3 -21.78 31.05 41.83
C LYS A 3 -22.96 30.14 42.20
N ASP A 4 -24.18 30.68 42.14
CA ASP A 4 -25.39 29.99 42.57
C ASP A 4 -25.84 28.96 41.52
N TYR A 5 -25.56 29.21 40.24
CA TYR A 5 -25.72 28.21 39.18
C TYR A 5 -24.81 26.99 39.42
N LEU A 6 -23.52 27.21 39.70
CA LEU A 6 -22.55 26.10 39.88
C LEU A 6 -22.91 25.19 41.06
N LYS A 7 -23.46 25.75 42.15
CA LYS A 7 -23.93 24.99 43.31
C LYS A 7 -25.12 24.07 43.04
N ASN A 8 -25.87 24.33 41.97
CA ASN A 8 -27.05 23.57 41.59
C ASN A 8 -26.75 22.54 40.49
N ILE A 9 -25.47 22.32 40.13
CA ILE A 9 -25.05 21.31 39.17
C ILE A 9 -24.65 20.03 39.90
N ASN A 10 -25.26 18.92 39.50
CA ASN A 10 -24.84 17.58 39.85
C ASN A 10 -23.93 16.99 38.75
N LEU A 11 -22.63 16.91 39.04
CA LEU A 11 -21.62 16.35 38.15
C LEU A 11 -21.31 14.90 38.54
N THR A 12 -21.65 13.95 37.68
CA THR A 12 -21.18 12.56 37.82
C THR A 12 -19.93 12.35 36.96
N ILE A 13 -18.81 11.96 37.57
CA ILE A 13 -17.56 11.62 36.85
C ILE A 13 -17.40 10.11 36.85
N VAL A 14 -17.08 9.50 35.70
CA VAL A 14 -16.90 8.06 35.55
C VAL A 14 -15.50 7.76 35.01
N SER A 15 -14.80 6.85 35.69
CA SER A 15 -13.41 6.48 35.41
C SER A 15 -13.18 5.00 35.70
N ASN A 16 -12.08 4.43 35.22
CA ASN A 16 -11.72 3.04 35.52
C ASN A 16 -11.30 2.86 37.00
N TYR A 17 -10.57 3.82 37.55
CA TYR A 17 -10.15 3.92 38.95
C TYR A 17 -10.49 5.30 39.56
N LEU A 18 -10.37 5.40 40.89
CA LEU A 18 -10.35 6.67 41.64
C LEU A 18 -9.22 7.64 41.17
N PRO A 19 -9.24 8.93 41.58
CA PRO A 19 -8.16 9.89 41.30
C PRO A 19 -6.85 9.57 42.04
N ARG A 20 -6.06 8.64 41.50
CA ARG A 20 -4.80 8.18 42.11
C ARG A 20 -3.65 9.16 41.90
N PHE A 21 -3.64 10.26 42.65
CA PHE A 21 -2.77 11.43 42.46
C PHE A 21 -1.26 11.13 42.30
N ASP A 22 -0.75 10.02 42.85
CA ASP A 22 0.65 9.61 42.81
C ASP A 22 0.97 8.46 41.83
N VAL A 23 0.02 8.04 40.99
CA VAL A 23 0.22 6.94 40.01
C VAL A 23 0.62 7.44 38.62
N GLY A 24 0.32 8.69 38.27
CA GLY A 24 0.81 9.33 37.03
C GLY A 24 -0.12 10.39 36.46
N SER A 25 0.43 11.22 35.57
CA SER A 25 -0.15 12.48 35.04
C SER A 25 -1.66 12.53 34.90
N SER A 26 -2.30 11.52 34.31
CA SER A 26 -3.75 11.51 34.08
C SER A 26 -4.58 11.39 35.36
N ASN A 27 -4.08 10.60 36.32
CA ASN A 27 -4.70 10.37 37.62
C ASN A 27 -4.49 11.61 38.51
N THR A 28 -3.35 12.29 38.35
CA THR A 28 -3.01 13.58 38.97
C THR A 28 -3.88 14.72 38.41
N ARG A 29 -4.01 14.87 37.08
CA ARG A 29 -4.89 15.85 36.44
C ARG A 29 -6.34 15.70 36.89
N ILE A 30 -6.92 14.50 36.85
CA ILE A 30 -8.32 14.32 37.29
C ILE A 30 -8.49 14.58 38.80
N TYR A 31 -7.48 14.29 39.64
CA TYR A 31 -7.50 14.68 41.06
C TYR A 31 -7.59 16.21 41.22
N HIS A 32 -6.78 16.98 40.50
CA HIS A 32 -6.81 18.44 40.56
C HIS A 32 -8.08 19.03 39.95
N ILE A 33 -8.63 18.45 38.86
CA ILE A 33 -9.92 18.85 38.27
C ILE A 33 -11.06 18.63 39.28
N VAL A 34 -11.15 17.43 39.88
CA VAL A 34 -12.16 17.10 40.91
C VAL A 34 -12.09 18.09 42.07
N LYS A 35 -10.87 18.38 42.56
CA LYS A 35 -10.64 19.33 43.65
C LYS A 35 -11.02 20.77 43.28
N LEU A 36 -10.71 21.21 42.06
CA LEU A 36 -11.11 22.54 41.56
C LEU A 36 -12.63 22.68 41.43
N LEU A 37 -13.31 21.70 40.84
CA LEU A 37 -14.76 21.74 40.63
C LEU A 37 -15.51 21.65 41.97
N SER A 38 -15.05 20.82 42.90
CA SER A 38 -15.57 20.76 44.28
C SER A 38 -15.38 22.10 45.01
N ASN A 39 -14.21 22.74 44.88
CA ASN A 39 -13.94 24.06 45.46
C ASN A 39 -14.77 25.20 44.82
N MET A 40 -15.34 24.99 43.62
CA MET A 40 -16.33 25.91 43.04
C MET A 40 -17.74 25.73 43.60
N GLY A 41 -17.96 24.69 44.41
CA GLY A 41 -19.25 24.34 45.01
C GLY A 41 -20.12 23.40 44.20
N ILE A 42 -19.59 22.78 43.12
CA ILE A 42 -20.32 21.79 42.31
C ILE A 42 -20.44 20.49 43.12
N TYR A 43 -21.63 19.88 43.14
CA TYR A 43 -21.82 18.58 43.77
C TYR A 43 -21.26 17.48 42.85
N ILE A 44 -20.30 16.68 43.35
CA ILE A 44 -19.63 15.65 42.54
C ILE A 44 -19.93 14.25 43.09
N THR A 45 -20.44 13.39 42.21
CA THR A 45 -20.44 11.93 42.41
C THR A 45 -19.36 11.29 41.53
N TYR A 46 -18.36 10.65 42.11
CA TYR A 46 -17.27 9.99 41.36
C TYR A 46 -17.45 8.48 41.36
N ILE A 47 -17.51 7.90 40.17
CA ILE A 47 -17.90 6.51 39.93
C ILE A 47 -16.75 5.73 39.31
N TYR A 48 -16.44 4.56 39.88
CA TYR A 48 -15.31 3.72 39.45
C TYR A 48 -15.61 2.22 39.53
N PHE A 49 -14.87 1.43 38.75
CA PHE A 49 -15.13 0.00 38.55
C PHE A 49 -14.06 -0.92 39.16
N TYR A 50 -12.79 -0.51 39.14
CA TYR A 50 -11.67 -1.34 39.58
C TYR A 50 -11.09 -0.84 40.91
N THR A 51 -10.85 -1.76 41.83
CA THR A 51 -10.26 -1.45 43.14
C THR A 51 -8.74 -1.37 43.12
N SER A 52 -8.20 -0.59 44.07
CA SER A 52 -6.82 -0.65 44.55
C SER A 52 -6.79 -0.96 46.05
N LEU A 53 -5.68 -1.52 46.54
CA LEU A 53 -5.43 -1.66 47.99
C LEU A 53 -5.43 -0.28 48.69
N ASP A 54 -5.07 0.76 47.95
CA ASP A 54 -4.97 2.15 48.39
C ASP A 54 -6.28 2.97 48.27
N ASP A 55 -7.42 2.39 47.86
CA ASP A 55 -8.65 3.17 47.57
C ASP A 55 -9.09 4.06 48.76
N THR A 56 -8.95 3.55 49.99
CA THR A 56 -9.20 4.29 51.24
C THR A 56 -8.34 5.56 51.38
N ARG A 57 -7.10 5.55 50.88
CA ARG A 57 -6.19 6.72 50.88
C ARG A 57 -6.62 7.74 49.84
N TYR A 58 -7.09 7.30 48.68
CA TYR A 58 -7.56 8.19 47.62
C TYR A 58 -8.92 8.83 47.96
N ILE A 59 -9.88 8.07 48.51
CA ILE A 59 -11.16 8.63 48.99
C ILE A 59 -10.92 9.72 50.05
N LYS A 60 -10.04 9.47 51.03
CA LYS A 60 -9.66 10.46 52.07
C LYS A 60 -9.01 11.74 51.51
N SER A 61 -8.53 11.73 50.26
CA SER A 61 -7.94 12.92 49.63
C SER A 61 -8.95 13.85 48.93
N ILE A 62 -10.21 13.41 48.83
CA ILE A 62 -11.35 14.12 48.21
C ILE A 62 -12.64 13.96 49.06
N PRO A 63 -12.65 14.32 50.37
CA PRO A 63 -13.74 13.99 51.29
C PRO A 63 -15.10 14.63 50.94
N GLU A 64 -15.10 15.74 50.20
CA GLU A 64 -16.30 16.45 49.71
C GLU A 64 -16.99 15.73 48.53
N VAL A 65 -16.43 14.60 48.04
CA VAL A 65 -16.88 13.91 46.82
C VAL A 65 -17.57 12.60 47.16
N ASN A 66 -18.78 12.41 46.65
CA ASN A 66 -19.53 11.17 46.81
C ASN A 66 -18.93 10.04 45.94
N THR A 67 -18.07 9.18 46.50
CA THR A 67 -17.42 8.11 45.74
C THR A 67 -18.23 6.82 45.74
N ILE A 68 -18.63 6.33 44.56
CA ILE A 68 -19.39 5.08 44.39
C ILE A 68 -18.55 4.07 43.60
N ARG A 69 -18.31 2.89 44.19
CA ARG A 69 -17.77 1.73 43.47
C ARG A 69 -18.91 0.95 42.82
N LEU A 70 -18.80 0.66 41.53
CA LEU A 70 -19.70 -0.24 40.82
C LEU A 70 -19.12 -1.66 40.72
N ASN A 71 -20.00 -2.64 40.91
CA ASN A 71 -19.76 -4.05 40.66
C ASN A 71 -21.00 -4.62 39.95
N GLY A 72 -20.84 -5.74 39.25
CA GLY A 72 -21.96 -6.45 38.61
C GLY A 72 -22.02 -6.23 37.10
N SER A 73 -23.25 -6.18 36.57
CA SER A 73 -23.52 -6.14 35.14
C SER A 73 -23.54 -4.72 34.56
N PRO A 74 -23.30 -4.56 33.24
CA PRO A 74 -23.45 -3.26 32.57
C PRO A 74 -24.84 -2.62 32.72
N HIS A 75 -25.89 -3.41 32.95
CA HIS A 75 -27.23 -2.87 33.21
C HIS A 75 -27.31 -2.19 34.58
N GLU A 76 -26.77 -2.82 35.63
CA GLU A 76 -26.70 -2.25 36.97
C GLU A 76 -25.82 -0.99 37.01
N HIS A 77 -24.75 -0.95 36.20
CA HIS A 77 -23.92 0.24 36.07
C HIS A 77 -24.71 1.46 35.57
N VAL A 78 -25.52 1.29 34.52
CA VAL A 78 -26.40 2.37 34.00
C VAL A 78 -27.40 2.82 35.07
N GLN A 79 -28.05 1.89 35.77
CA GLN A 79 -29.07 2.23 36.77
C GLN A 79 -28.48 3.05 37.93
N ASN A 80 -27.29 2.69 38.43
CA ASN A 80 -26.61 3.44 39.49
C ASN A 80 -26.13 4.83 39.02
N ILE A 81 -25.67 4.95 37.77
CA ILE A 81 -25.24 6.23 37.16
C ILE A 81 -26.44 7.16 36.87
N LEU A 82 -27.65 6.62 36.72
CA LEU A 82 -28.87 7.44 36.68
C LEU A 82 -29.43 7.73 38.09
N ALA A 83 -29.19 6.83 39.06
CA ALA A 83 -29.56 7.05 40.46
C ALA A 83 -28.77 8.19 41.13
N SER A 84 -27.54 8.48 40.68
CA SER A 84 -26.82 9.70 41.09
C SER A 84 -27.44 11.00 40.53
N LYS A 85 -28.43 10.92 39.62
CA LYS A 85 -29.15 12.05 39.01
C LYS A 85 -28.24 13.15 38.41
N PRO A 86 -27.28 12.80 37.54
CA PRO A 86 -26.42 13.81 36.91
C PRO A 86 -27.23 14.85 36.14
N ASP A 87 -26.74 16.08 36.15
CA ASP A 87 -26.98 17.10 35.12
C ASP A 87 -25.85 17.07 34.08
N ILE A 88 -24.62 16.79 34.55
CA ILE A 88 -23.44 16.58 33.72
C ILE A 88 -22.83 15.21 34.03
N LEU A 89 -22.42 14.48 32.99
CA LEU A 89 -21.74 13.18 33.05
C LEU A 89 -20.39 13.28 32.33
N TRP A 90 -19.28 13.18 33.07
CA TRP A 90 -17.92 13.31 32.57
C TRP A 90 -17.25 11.93 32.50
N LEU A 91 -16.90 11.47 31.30
CA LEU A 91 -16.27 10.17 31.05
C LEU A 91 -14.77 10.39 30.78
N THR A 92 -13.89 9.76 31.56
CA THR A 92 -12.43 10.03 31.52
C THR A 92 -11.59 8.75 31.72
N ASN A 93 -10.26 8.86 31.61
CA ASN A 93 -9.28 7.76 31.74
C ASN A 93 -9.57 6.55 30.82
N LEU A 94 -9.83 6.82 29.54
CA LEU A 94 -10.28 5.89 28.50
C LEU A 94 -9.19 4.92 27.98
N TRP A 95 -8.23 4.56 28.85
CA TRP A 95 -6.91 3.99 28.56
C TRP A 95 -6.85 2.65 27.83
N THR A 96 -7.96 1.94 27.67
CA THR A 96 -8.03 0.69 26.91
C THR A 96 -9.24 0.72 25.97
N PRO A 97 -9.16 0.12 24.77
CA PRO A 97 -10.30 0.11 23.85
C PRO A 97 -11.53 -0.57 24.45
N ILE A 98 -11.34 -1.59 25.31
CA ILE A 98 -12.42 -2.31 26.00
C ILE A 98 -13.13 -1.40 27.01
N PHE A 99 -12.38 -0.59 27.77
CA PHE A 99 -12.98 0.36 28.70
C PHE A 99 -13.69 1.49 27.95
N PHE A 100 -13.10 2.02 26.87
CA PHE A 100 -13.73 3.04 26.03
C PHE A 100 -15.00 2.50 25.32
N GLU A 101 -14.99 1.28 24.78
CA GLU A 101 -16.21 0.58 24.29
C GLU A 101 -17.30 0.49 25.36
N SER A 102 -16.91 0.18 26.60
CA SER A 102 -17.84 0.11 27.74
C SER A 102 -18.41 1.49 28.10
N MET A 103 -17.61 2.54 28.02
CA MET A 103 -18.05 3.93 28.21
C MET A 103 -18.91 4.44 27.04
N SER A 104 -18.67 3.97 25.81
CA SER A 104 -19.51 4.23 24.64
C SER A 104 -20.92 3.66 24.85
N GLN A 105 -21.01 2.41 25.31
CA GLN A 105 -22.28 1.76 25.64
C GLN A 105 -22.98 2.46 26.81
N LEU A 106 -22.25 2.89 27.83
CA LEU A 106 -22.78 3.67 28.95
C LEU A 106 -23.36 5.02 28.47
N MET A 107 -22.59 5.79 27.71
CA MET A 107 -22.99 7.08 27.13
C MET A 107 -24.30 6.97 26.36
N ASN A 108 -24.38 6.00 25.45
CA ASN A 108 -25.59 5.72 24.67
C ASN A 108 -26.77 5.27 25.55
N ASN A 109 -26.51 4.51 26.63
CA ASN A 109 -27.56 4.09 27.57
C ASN A 109 -28.08 5.25 28.44
N VAL A 110 -27.25 6.24 28.77
CA VAL A 110 -27.67 7.47 29.46
C VAL A 110 -28.45 8.38 28.51
N ARG A 111 -27.90 8.68 27.32
CA ARG A 111 -28.55 9.44 26.24
C ARG A 111 -29.98 8.97 25.97
N ASN A 112 -30.18 7.65 25.85
CA ASN A 112 -31.47 7.03 25.56
C ASN A 112 -32.51 7.07 26.71
N ARG A 113 -32.10 7.42 27.95
CA ARG A 113 -32.99 7.46 29.13
C ARG A 113 -33.15 8.84 29.74
N ARG A 114 -32.13 9.68 29.60
CA ARG A 114 -31.94 11.00 30.21
C ARG A 114 -31.21 11.92 29.20
N PRO A 115 -31.85 12.27 28.07
CA PRO A 115 -31.21 13.06 27.00
C PRO A 115 -30.84 14.48 27.42
N GLU A 116 -31.45 15.02 28.48
CA GLU A 116 -31.17 16.35 29.05
C GLU A 116 -29.82 16.45 29.75
N VAL A 117 -29.25 15.32 30.19
CA VAL A 117 -27.90 15.26 30.79
C VAL A 117 -26.88 15.70 29.76
N LYS A 118 -25.88 16.46 30.16
CA LYS A 118 -24.76 16.88 29.29
C LYS A 118 -23.56 15.96 29.47
N ILE A 119 -22.97 15.50 28.36
CA ILE A 119 -21.87 14.52 28.38
C ILE A 119 -20.58 15.18 27.95
N ILE A 120 -19.58 15.09 28.83
CA ILE A 120 -18.20 15.50 28.58
C ILE A 120 -17.38 14.23 28.33
N LEU A 121 -16.63 14.19 27.24
CA LEU A 121 -15.73 13.07 26.92
C LEU A 121 -14.28 13.56 26.94
N ASP A 122 -13.52 13.12 27.94
CA ASP A 122 -12.20 13.62 28.29
C ASP A 122 -11.11 12.61 27.89
N THR A 123 -10.34 12.99 26.86
CA THR A 123 -9.50 12.07 26.07
C THR A 123 -8.23 11.64 26.81
N MET A 124 -7.69 12.52 27.65
CA MET A 124 -6.41 12.41 28.38
C MET A 124 -5.13 12.36 27.53
N ASP A 125 -5.12 11.55 26.48
CA ASP A 125 -4.18 11.59 25.34
C ASP A 125 -5.03 11.30 24.09
N LEU A 126 -4.67 11.76 22.89
CA LEU A 126 -5.20 11.17 21.65
C LEU A 126 -4.61 9.75 21.46
N HIS A 127 -5.37 8.72 21.82
CA HIS A 127 -4.88 7.35 21.95
C HIS A 127 -4.52 6.75 20.57
N ALA A 128 -5.23 7.08 19.49
CA ALA A 128 -4.83 6.69 18.14
C ALA A 128 -3.45 7.24 17.77
N LYS A 129 -3.20 8.54 17.98
CA LYS A 129 -1.90 9.20 17.73
C LYS A 129 -0.77 8.54 18.54
N LYS A 130 -1.04 8.25 19.82
CA LYS A 130 -0.12 7.54 20.73
C LYS A 130 0.28 6.16 20.23
N TYR A 131 -0.69 5.31 19.90
CA TYR A 131 -0.41 3.94 19.44
C TYR A 131 0.09 3.89 18.00
N HIS A 132 -0.27 4.85 17.13
CA HIS A 132 0.28 4.96 15.78
C HIS A 132 1.77 5.35 15.81
N ARG A 133 2.16 6.30 16.68
CA ARG A 133 3.57 6.64 16.93
C ARG A 133 4.33 5.47 17.56
N ARG A 134 3.72 4.75 18.51
CA ARG A 134 4.29 3.49 19.04
C ARG A 134 4.51 2.46 17.93
N TYR A 135 3.53 2.27 17.04
CA TYR A 135 3.65 1.40 15.87
C TYR A 135 4.79 1.80 14.92
N ALA A 136 5.05 3.11 14.71
CA ALA A 136 6.19 3.54 13.90
C ALA A 136 7.55 3.02 14.44
N ILE A 137 7.66 2.86 15.76
CA ILE A 137 8.85 2.32 16.43
C ILE A 137 8.81 0.80 16.56
N THR A 138 7.77 0.21 17.14
CA THR A 138 7.70 -1.25 17.38
C THR A 138 7.51 -2.04 16.09
N ARG A 139 6.85 -1.43 15.09
CA ARG A 139 6.28 -2.08 13.89
C ARG A 139 5.37 -3.28 14.22
N SER A 140 4.85 -3.35 15.45
CA SER A 140 3.96 -4.43 15.90
C SER A 140 2.59 -4.34 15.23
N PRO A 141 2.02 -5.44 14.69
CA PRO A 141 0.63 -5.47 14.25
C PRO A 141 -0.34 -5.03 15.34
N ASP A 142 -0.08 -5.39 16.60
CA ASP A 142 -0.96 -5.12 17.74
C ASP A 142 -1.06 -3.63 18.08
N ASP A 143 0.05 -2.89 17.94
CA ASP A 143 0.06 -1.44 18.14
C ASP A 143 -0.74 -0.73 17.04
N LEU A 144 -0.65 -1.18 15.80
CA LEU A 144 -1.47 -0.61 14.71
C LEU A 144 -2.95 -1.01 14.84
N PHE A 145 -3.25 -2.24 15.24
CA PHE A 145 -4.61 -2.68 15.52
C PHE A 145 -5.23 -1.85 16.67
N THR A 146 -4.46 -1.63 17.74
CA THR A 146 -4.86 -0.79 18.88
C THR A 146 -5.04 0.66 18.45
N ALA A 147 -4.14 1.21 17.62
CA ALA A 147 -4.27 2.56 17.06
C ALA A 147 -5.53 2.73 16.20
N LYS A 148 -5.83 1.78 15.31
CA LYS A 148 -7.06 1.79 14.51
C LYS A 148 -8.30 1.69 15.39
N LYS A 149 -8.33 0.74 16.32
CA LYS A 149 -9.45 0.56 17.23
C LYS A 149 -9.70 1.79 18.11
N PHE A 150 -8.65 2.49 18.55
CA PHE A 150 -8.82 3.78 19.19
C PHE A 150 -9.37 4.84 18.23
N LEU A 151 -8.82 4.97 17.02
CA LEU A 151 -9.31 5.94 16.04
C LEU A 151 -10.80 5.75 15.72
N ASP A 152 -11.25 4.50 15.59
CA ASP A 152 -12.66 4.16 15.36
C ASP A 152 -13.53 4.60 16.56
N LEU A 153 -13.08 4.36 17.80
CA LEU A 153 -13.79 4.76 19.02
C LEU A 153 -13.78 6.28 19.23
N GLU A 154 -12.66 6.94 18.98
CA GLU A 154 -12.49 8.40 19.04
C GLU A 154 -13.45 9.07 18.04
N LYS A 155 -13.40 8.68 16.76
CA LYS A 155 -14.32 9.19 15.73
C LYS A 155 -15.79 8.89 16.00
N THR A 156 -16.12 7.74 16.58
CA THR A 156 -17.52 7.38 16.88
C THR A 156 -18.06 8.12 18.09
N ASN A 157 -17.25 8.35 19.12
CA ASN A 157 -17.72 8.90 20.39
C ASN A 157 -17.58 10.41 20.51
N TYR A 158 -16.59 11.04 19.86
CA TYR A 158 -16.40 12.49 19.93
C TYR A 158 -17.63 13.28 19.44
N PRO A 159 -18.31 12.94 18.32
CA PRO A 159 -19.55 13.59 17.88
C PRO A 159 -20.78 13.34 18.79
N ASN A 160 -20.71 12.35 19.68
CA ASN A 160 -21.83 11.93 20.53
C ASN A 160 -21.79 12.50 21.97
N ALA A 161 -20.76 13.29 22.28
CA ALA A 161 -20.69 14.12 23.48
C ALA A 161 -21.31 15.51 23.23
N ASP A 162 -21.56 16.28 24.30
CA ASP A 162 -21.87 17.71 24.19
C ASP A 162 -20.62 18.60 24.30
N ALA A 163 -19.52 18.02 24.78
CA ALA A 163 -18.18 18.59 24.69
C ALA A 163 -17.11 17.48 24.68
N VAL A 164 -16.05 17.69 23.90
CA VAL A 164 -14.82 16.88 23.99
C VAL A 164 -13.78 17.69 24.75
N VAL A 165 -13.09 17.06 25.69
CA VAL A 165 -11.99 17.67 26.44
C VAL A 165 -10.68 17.01 26.08
N VAL A 166 -9.72 17.81 25.64
CA VAL A 166 -8.33 17.40 25.32
C VAL A 166 -7.34 18.07 26.27
N VAL A 167 -6.06 17.67 26.25
CA VAL A 167 -5.02 18.30 27.09
C VAL A 167 -4.14 19.31 26.36
N THR A 168 -4.24 19.44 25.03
CA THR A 168 -3.44 20.40 24.24
C THR A 168 -4.25 21.02 23.08
N GLU A 169 -3.85 22.21 22.61
CA GLU A 169 -4.37 22.77 21.35
C GLU A 169 -3.92 21.92 20.13
N ASP A 170 -2.75 21.26 20.19
CA ASP A 170 -2.33 20.27 19.18
C ASP A 170 -3.35 19.13 19.02
N GLU A 171 -3.87 18.56 20.11
CA GLU A 171 -4.88 17.49 20.05
C GLU A 171 -6.25 18.00 19.59
N LYS A 172 -6.60 19.24 19.92
CA LYS A 172 -7.79 19.91 19.38
C LYS A 172 -7.65 20.05 17.86
N ASN A 173 -6.48 20.47 17.37
CA ASN A 173 -6.16 20.59 15.95
C ASN A 173 -6.10 19.23 15.25
N ASP A 174 -5.58 18.18 15.89
CA ASP A 174 -5.65 16.80 15.38
C ASP A 174 -7.12 16.40 15.15
N ILE A 175 -8.01 16.62 16.15
CA ILE A 175 -9.42 16.24 16.08
C ILE A 175 -10.20 17.07 15.06
N LEU A 176 -9.97 18.38 14.98
CA LEU A 176 -10.53 19.23 13.92
C LEU A 176 -10.04 18.76 12.54
N GLY A 177 -8.78 18.32 12.44
CA GLY A 177 -8.20 17.69 11.25
C GLY A 177 -8.85 16.37 10.84
N LEU A 178 -9.53 15.66 11.76
CA LEU A 178 -10.34 14.49 11.42
C LEU A 178 -11.64 14.83 10.67
N LYS A 179 -12.02 16.12 10.59
CA LYS A 179 -13.25 16.64 9.96
C LYS A 179 -14.52 15.94 10.45
N LEU A 180 -14.62 15.77 11.76
CA LEU A 180 -15.81 15.29 12.43
C LEU A 180 -16.80 16.45 12.65
N ASP A 181 -18.10 16.15 12.65
CA ASP A 181 -19.13 17.01 13.24
C ASP A 181 -19.03 16.96 14.77
N SER A 182 -17.88 17.40 15.30
CA SER A 182 -17.60 17.38 16.73
C SER A 182 -18.33 18.51 17.46
N PRO A 183 -18.77 18.27 18.71
CA PRO A 183 -19.19 19.34 19.62
C PRO A 183 -18.00 20.24 19.97
N SER A 184 -18.26 21.33 20.68
CA SER A 184 -17.24 22.24 21.20
C SER A 184 -16.11 21.47 21.90
N ILE A 185 -14.88 21.64 21.38
CA ILE A 185 -13.67 21.01 21.91
C ILE A 185 -12.96 21.99 22.83
N TYR A 186 -12.77 21.60 24.09
CA TYR A 186 -12.13 22.43 25.12
C TYR A 186 -10.76 21.86 25.49
N VAL A 187 -9.75 22.72 25.55
CA VAL A 187 -8.44 22.35 26.09
C VAL A 187 -8.45 22.57 27.60
N ILE A 188 -8.36 21.48 28.35
CA ILE A 188 -8.18 21.49 29.81
C ILE A 188 -6.84 20.80 30.08
N PRO A 189 -5.74 21.54 30.28
CA PRO A 189 -4.39 20.97 30.36
C PRO A 189 -4.16 20.17 31.66
N ASN A 190 -2.95 19.65 31.87
CA ASN A 190 -2.53 19.23 33.20
C ASN A 190 -2.46 20.45 34.15
N ILE A 191 -2.67 20.19 35.44
CA ILE A 191 -2.59 21.20 36.50
C ILE A 191 -1.36 20.89 37.34
N HIS A 192 -0.44 21.84 37.45
CA HIS A 192 0.80 21.71 38.21
C HIS A 192 0.89 22.79 39.30
N GLN A 193 1.47 22.44 40.44
CA GLN A 193 1.65 23.35 41.56
C GLN A 193 3.10 23.85 41.59
N ILE A 194 3.30 25.17 41.47
CA ILE A 194 4.63 25.78 41.59
C ILE A 194 5.26 25.40 42.93
N SER A 195 6.50 24.90 42.87
CA SER A 195 7.26 24.47 44.03
C SER A 195 7.62 25.65 44.94
N THR A 196 7.45 25.42 46.24
CA THR A 196 7.88 26.29 47.34
C THR A 196 9.39 26.19 47.60
N VAL A 197 10.00 25.04 47.27
CA VAL A 197 11.45 24.84 47.37
C VAL A 197 12.17 25.62 46.27
N ASN A 198 12.97 26.61 46.69
CA ASN A 198 13.89 27.32 45.82
C ASN A 198 15.33 26.89 46.16
N THR A 199 16.05 26.33 45.19
CA THR A 199 17.39 25.74 45.35
C THR A 199 18.22 26.17 44.16
N SER A 200 19.37 26.80 44.40
CA SER A 200 20.17 27.44 43.35
C SER A 200 20.94 26.44 42.49
N TYR A 201 21.48 26.92 41.37
CA TYR A 201 22.31 26.16 40.43
C TYR A 201 23.46 25.39 41.10
N ASP A 202 24.23 26.04 41.98
CA ASP A 202 25.37 25.41 42.68
C ASP A 202 24.96 24.33 43.69
N GLN A 203 23.77 24.47 44.29
CA GLN A 203 23.22 23.50 45.23
C GLN A 203 22.68 22.25 44.53
N ARG A 204 22.58 22.27 43.19
CA ARG A 204 22.05 21.20 42.35
C ARG A 204 23.17 20.48 41.60
N GLY A 205 23.07 19.17 41.47
CA GLY A 205 23.99 18.34 40.68
C GLY A 205 23.27 17.25 39.91
N ASP A 206 23.99 16.47 39.10
CA ASP A 206 23.48 15.28 38.40
C ASP A 206 22.28 15.52 37.44
N LEU A 207 21.89 14.45 36.74
CA LEU A 207 20.78 14.40 35.79
C LEU A 207 19.63 13.58 36.38
N VAL A 208 18.38 13.88 35.99
CA VAL A 208 17.20 13.12 36.48
C VAL A 208 16.16 12.82 35.40
N TYR A 209 15.56 11.64 35.49
CA TYR A 209 14.37 11.23 34.74
C TYR A 209 13.26 10.77 35.70
N LEU A 210 12.01 11.16 35.41
CA LEU A 210 10.82 10.77 36.19
C LEU A 210 9.81 9.98 35.31
N GLY A 211 9.32 8.85 35.80
CA GLY A 211 8.27 8.09 35.12
C GLY A 211 7.59 7.01 35.95
N ASN A 212 6.44 6.51 35.46
CA ASN A 212 5.85 5.26 35.94
C ASN A 212 6.22 4.14 34.96
N PHE A 213 7.01 3.18 35.41
CA PHE A 213 7.57 2.11 34.58
C PHE A 213 6.61 0.91 34.42
N ASN A 214 5.36 1.02 34.89
CA ASN A 214 4.24 0.26 34.31
C ASN A 214 3.78 0.77 32.94
N ILE A 215 4.32 1.88 32.44
CA ILE A 215 4.04 2.41 31.10
C ILE A 215 5.30 2.35 30.24
N ASN A 216 5.24 1.54 29.17
CA ASN A 216 6.42 1.15 28.38
C ASN A 216 7.24 2.34 27.84
N HIS A 217 6.60 3.44 27.41
CA HIS A 217 7.33 4.62 26.91
C HIS A 217 8.32 5.23 27.94
N ASN A 218 8.14 4.99 29.24
CA ASN A 218 9.08 5.42 30.26
C ASN A 218 10.33 4.52 30.32
N ILE A 219 10.13 3.20 30.17
CA ILE A 219 11.23 2.23 30.01
C ILE A 219 12.00 2.55 28.73
N ASP A 220 11.29 2.73 27.61
CA ASP A 220 11.89 2.98 26.29
C ASP A 220 12.71 4.28 26.27
N ALA A 221 12.22 5.36 26.91
CA ALA A 221 12.95 6.62 27.04
C ALA A 221 14.24 6.51 27.87
N VAL A 222 14.19 5.86 29.04
CA VAL A 222 15.39 5.67 29.88
C VAL A 222 16.40 4.77 29.19
N LEU A 223 15.97 3.68 28.53
CA LEU A 223 16.85 2.81 27.77
C LEU A 223 17.48 3.54 26.58
N HIS A 224 16.74 4.42 25.88
CA HIS A 224 17.28 5.25 24.81
C HIS A 224 18.38 6.20 25.34
N PHE A 225 18.12 6.91 26.44
CA PHE A 225 19.13 7.79 27.03
C PHE A 225 20.37 7.03 27.48
N VAL A 226 20.20 6.00 28.33
CA VAL A 226 21.30 5.24 28.94
C VAL A 226 22.19 4.58 27.87
N LYS A 227 21.60 4.05 26.80
CA LYS A 227 22.35 3.32 25.76
C LYS A 227 22.89 4.19 24.63
N VAL A 228 22.26 5.34 24.34
CA VAL A 228 22.55 6.11 23.11
C VAL A 228 23.01 7.54 23.40
N ILE A 229 22.56 8.19 24.48
CA ILE A 229 22.82 9.61 24.76
C ILE A 229 23.86 9.78 25.88
N PHE A 230 23.67 9.07 26.99
CA PHE A 230 24.53 9.13 28.16
C PHE A 230 26.01 8.77 27.92
N PRO A 231 26.39 7.88 26.97
CA PRO A 231 27.79 7.66 26.63
C PRO A 231 28.52 8.93 26.18
N TYR A 232 27.86 9.84 25.46
CA TYR A 232 28.44 11.12 25.05
C TYR A 232 28.59 12.10 26.23
N VAL A 233 27.61 12.13 27.14
CA VAL A 233 27.68 12.98 28.35
C VAL A 233 28.76 12.49 29.32
N SER A 234 28.77 11.20 29.62
CA SER A 234 29.75 10.58 30.53
C SER A 234 31.18 10.58 29.99
N LYS A 235 31.38 10.67 28.66
CA LYS A 235 32.70 10.94 28.06
C LYS A 235 33.29 12.30 28.49
N LYS A 236 32.45 13.32 28.72
CA LYS A 236 32.89 14.62 29.28
C LYS A 236 32.89 14.62 30.81
N TYR A 237 31.92 13.95 31.44
CA TYR A 237 31.81 13.85 32.90
C TYR A 237 31.70 12.40 33.39
N PRO A 238 32.83 11.67 33.56
CA PRO A 238 32.82 10.27 33.99
C PRO A 238 32.26 10.00 35.39
N LYS A 239 32.01 11.05 36.19
CA LYS A 239 31.43 10.98 37.53
C LYS A 239 29.99 11.50 37.63
N LEU A 240 29.45 12.07 36.54
CA LEU A 240 28.07 12.56 36.53
C LEU A 240 27.10 11.39 36.59
N ARG A 241 26.06 11.50 37.43
CA ARG A 241 25.08 10.45 37.64
C ARG A 241 23.77 10.76 36.95
N LEU A 242 23.08 9.72 36.51
CA LEU A 242 21.67 9.77 36.12
C LEU A 242 20.82 9.13 37.22
N HIS A 243 19.84 9.89 37.71
CA HIS A 243 18.87 9.43 38.70
C HIS A 243 17.55 9.08 38.01
N ILE A 244 17.07 7.85 38.20
CA ILE A 244 15.84 7.33 37.62
C ILE A 244 14.81 7.19 38.75
N LEU A 245 13.80 8.05 38.73
CA LEU A 245 12.77 8.16 39.77
C LEU A 245 11.41 7.66 39.28
N GLY A 246 10.68 6.99 40.18
CA GLY A 246 9.26 6.68 40.05
C GLY A 246 8.92 5.19 40.08
N ARG A 247 7.62 4.92 40.08
CA ARG A 247 7.05 3.59 40.39
C ARG A 247 7.53 2.52 39.40
N GLU A 248 7.96 1.38 39.92
CA GLU A 248 8.56 0.24 39.20
C GLU A 248 9.94 0.50 38.54
N ALA A 249 10.64 1.58 38.88
CA ALA A 249 12.01 1.80 38.37
C ALA A 249 12.97 0.74 38.95
N ASP A 250 12.91 0.55 40.26
CA ASP A 250 13.63 -0.46 41.05
C ASP A 250 13.31 -1.90 40.62
N THR A 251 12.05 -2.20 40.27
CA THR A 251 11.65 -3.55 39.84
C THR A 251 11.98 -3.87 38.37
N LYS A 252 12.05 -2.87 37.48
CA LYS A 252 12.20 -3.11 36.02
C LYS A 252 13.49 -2.55 35.38
N LEU A 253 14.21 -1.69 36.08
CA LEU A 253 15.44 -1.04 35.61
C LEU A 253 16.63 -1.22 36.57
N SER A 254 16.50 -2.04 37.62
CA SER A 254 17.60 -2.34 38.55
C SER A 254 18.85 -2.90 37.86
N GLN A 255 18.69 -3.62 36.75
CA GLN A 255 19.79 -4.06 35.88
C GLN A 255 20.57 -2.92 35.19
N LEU A 256 20.12 -1.66 35.29
CA LEU A 256 20.86 -0.48 34.85
C LEU A 256 21.63 0.20 36.00
N ALA A 257 21.42 -0.20 37.26
CA ALA A 257 22.03 0.46 38.40
C ALA A 257 23.55 0.24 38.43
N GLY A 258 24.29 1.30 38.74
CA GLY A 258 25.76 1.30 38.77
C GLY A 258 26.36 2.62 39.24
N PRO A 259 27.69 2.81 39.14
CA PRO A 259 28.37 3.98 39.71
C PRO A 259 27.88 5.34 39.20
N THR A 260 27.35 5.39 37.97
CA THR A 260 26.82 6.59 37.29
C THR A 260 25.33 6.53 36.99
N ILE A 261 24.61 5.50 37.44
CA ILE A 261 23.16 5.34 37.20
C ILE A 261 22.51 4.86 38.50
N CYS A 262 21.67 5.71 39.09
CA CYS A 262 21.02 5.47 40.37
C CYS A 262 19.52 5.27 40.16
N VAL A 263 18.99 4.11 40.56
CA VAL A 263 17.59 3.72 40.37
C VAL A 263 16.90 3.74 41.73
N HIS A 264 15.88 4.59 41.91
CA HIS A 264 15.35 4.94 43.25
C HIS A 264 13.96 4.38 43.56
N GLY A 265 13.24 3.84 42.57
CA GLY A 265 11.86 3.39 42.76
C GLY A 265 10.90 4.55 43.09
N PHE A 266 9.86 4.26 43.88
CA PHE A 266 8.84 5.25 44.25
C PHE A 266 9.37 6.31 45.23
N VAL A 267 9.04 7.58 45.00
CA VAL A 267 9.49 8.73 45.80
C VAL A 267 8.28 9.41 46.45
N HIS A 268 8.28 9.51 47.78
CA HIS A 268 7.16 10.09 48.54
C HIS A 268 7.12 11.63 48.52
N ASP A 269 8.27 12.29 48.38
CA ASP A 269 8.41 13.75 48.37
C ASP A 269 9.13 14.16 47.08
N LEU A 270 8.35 14.36 46.01
CA LEU A 270 8.88 14.65 44.69
C LEU A 270 9.49 16.06 44.61
N GLU A 271 8.97 17.01 45.38
CA GLU A 271 9.46 18.39 45.43
C GLU A 271 10.89 18.43 45.98
N LYS A 272 11.12 17.82 47.16
CA LYS A 272 12.48 17.71 47.73
C LYS A 272 13.42 16.79 46.94
N ALA A 273 12.88 15.90 46.10
CA ALA A 273 13.70 15.10 45.19
C ALA A 273 14.16 15.93 43.98
N LEU A 274 13.24 16.57 43.26
CA LEU A 274 13.56 17.37 42.07
C LEU A 274 14.37 18.64 42.41
N ALA A 275 14.31 19.13 43.66
CA ALA A 275 15.16 20.20 44.16
C ALA A 275 16.67 19.88 44.15
N GLN A 276 17.07 18.61 44.17
CA GLN A 276 18.49 18.18 44.22
C GLN A 276 19.17 18.21 42.85
N PHE A 277 18.40 18.06 41.77
CA PHE A 277 18.94 17.78 40.45
C PHE A 277 19.21 19.04 39.63
N ARG A 278 20.19 18.99 38.73
CA ARG A 278 20.54 20.14 37.87
C ARG A 278 19.82 20.12 36.53
N VAL A 279 19.68 18.97 35.86
CA VAL A 279 18.99 18.89 34.55
C VAL A 279 17.99 17.75 34.54
N PHE A 280 16.74 18.06 34.15
CA PHE A 280 15.74 17.05 33.81
C PHE A 280 15.92 16.60 32.36
N ILE A 281 15.85 15.30 32.11
CA ILE A 281 15.89 14.74 30.76
C ILE A 281 14.53 14.17 30.34
N CYS A 282 14.07 14.47 29.12
CA CYS A 282 12.91 13.83 28.49
C CYS A 282 13.20 13.28 27.08
N PRO A 283 13.97 12.18 26.97
CA PRO A 283 14.33 11.54 25.71
C PRO A 283 13.24 10.53 25.29
N MET A 284 11.98 10.98 25.21
CA MET A 284 10.84 10.15 24.86
C MET A 284 10.77 9.90 23.35
N THR A 285 10.95 8.65 22.94
CA THR A 285 10.88 8.26 21.53
C THR A 285 9.44 8.18 20.98
N TYR A 286 8.42 7.95 21.83
CA TYR A 286 7.01 8.04 21.42
C TYR A 286 6.08 8.50 22.56
N GLY A 287 4.98 9.13 22.16
CA GLY A 287 3.90 9.57 23.04
C GLY A 287 2.79 10.29 22.28
N ALA A 288 1.79 10.76 23.02
CA ALA A 288 0.86 11.82 22.64
C ALA A 288 0.58 12.63 23.92
N GLY A 289 -0.37 13.58 23.88
CA GLY A 289 -0.78 14.37 25.03
C GLY A 289 0.33 15.16 25.73
N MET A 290 -0.03 15.77 26.85
CA MET A 290 0.86 16.62 27.62
C MET A 290 1.71 15.80 28.61
N LYS A 291 3.04 15.90 28.50
CA LYS A 291 3.98 15.08 29.27
C LYS A 291 4.15 15.62 30.70
N GLY A 292 3.20 15.37 31.61
CA GLY A 292 3.17 15.96 32.96
C GLY A 292 4.46 15.84 33.81
N LYS A 293 5.38 14.91 33.50
CA LYS A 293 6.73 14.87 34.11
C LYS A 293 7.55 16.14 33.83
N LEU A 294 7.36 16.80 32.68
CA LEU A 294 7.93 18.12 32.39
C LEU A 294 7.25 19.19 33.23
N GLY A 295 5.91 19.13 33.38
CA GLY A 295 5.17 20.04 34.24
C GLY A 295 5.67 20.01 35.69
N GLU A 296 5.92 18.82 36.24
CA GLU A 296 6.57 18.65 37.55
C GLU A 296 7.98 19.26 37.59
N ALA A 297 8.81 19.02 36.58
CA ALA A 297 10.16 19.60 36.51
C ALA A 297 10.13 21.14 36.41
N MET A 298 9.32 21.69 35.51
CA MET A 298 9.15 23.13 35.31
C MET A 298 8.59 23.83 36.56
N ALA A 299 7.60 23.22 37.22
CA ALA A 299 7.05 23.72 38.47
C ALA A 299 8.09 23.74 39.60
N ASN A 300 9.05 22.80 39.58
CA ASN A 300 10.22 22.74 40.47
C ASN A 300 11.39 23.64 40.02
N GLY A 301 11.22 24.44 38.96
CA GLY A 301 12.29 25.28 38.40
C GLY A 301 13.50 24.48 37.93
N LEU A 302 13.29 23.26 37.45
CA LEU A 302 14.34 22.37 36.97
C LEU A 302 14.40 22.40 35.44
N PRO A 303 15.44 23.00 34.83
CA PRO A 303 15.59 23.09 33.38
C PRO A 303 15.64 21.73 32.69
N ILE A 304 15.09 21.70 31.47
CA ILE A 304 14.81 20.48 30.72
C ILE A 304 15.65 20.42 29.44
N VAL A 305 16.18 19.24 29.14
CA VAL A 305 16.49 18.83 27.76
C VAL A 305 15.52 17.73 27.35
N ALA A 306 14.86 17.90 26.20
CA ALA A 306 13.83 17.01 25.70
C ALA A 306 14.04 16.68 24.21
N THR A 307 13.43 15.58 23.80
CA THR A 307 13.08 15.32 22.38
C THR A 307 11.86 16.15 22.01
N THR A 308 11.59 16.37 20.72
CA THR A 308 10.37 17.07 20.27
C THR A 308 9.12 16.37 20.82
N ILE A 309 9.10 15.03 20.80
CA ILE A 309 8.02 14.20 21.37
C ILE A 309 7.97 14.27 22.92
N GLY A 310 9.11 14.50 23.56
CA GLY A 310 9.21 14.73 25.00
C GLY A 310 8.72 16.12 25.44
N ALA A 311 8.81 17.12 24.57
CA ALA A 311 8.45 18.52 24.81
C ALA A 311 6.95 18.84 24.62
N GLU A 312 6.19 17.99 23.91
CA GLU A 312 4.81 18.31 23.49
C GLU A 312 3.88 18.69 24.65
N GLY A 313 3.07 19.72 24.41
CA GLY A 313 1.92 20.11 25.21
C GLY A 313 2.14 21.24 26.21
N PHE A 314 3.32 21.84 26.27
CA PHE A 314 3.58 23.03 27.09
C PHE A 314 4.04 24.25 26.27
N ASP A 315 3.91 24.19 24.93
CA ASP A 315 4.30 25.27 24.00
C ASP A 315 5.75 25.75 24.20
N LEU A 316 6.66 24.78 24.37
CA LEU A 316 8.06 25.01 24.70
C LEU A 316 8.88 25.50 23.50
N ILE A 317 9.89 26.32 23.80
CA ILE A 317 10.73 27.01 22.82
C ILE A 317 12.19 26.65 23.13
N ASP A 318 12.85 26.01 22.16
CA ASP A 318 14.27 25.67 22.23
C ASP A 318 15.13 26.93 22.38
N GLY A 319 15.96 26.96 23.42
CA GLY A 319 16.84 28.09 23.70
C GLY A 319 16.23 29.19 24.58
N GLU A 320 14.95 29.12 24.94
CA GLU A 320 14.30 30.08 25.84
C GLU A 320 13.86 29.48 27.19
N ASN A 321 13.14 28.35 27.15
CA ASN A 321 12.58 27.71 28.34
C ASN A 321 13.05 26.26 28.51
N CYS A 322 13.35 25.56 27.42
CA CYS A 322 14.02 24.26 27.46
C CYS A 322 15.04 24.15 26.31
N PHE A 323 15.70 23.01 26.24
CA PHE A 323 16.34 22.57 25.01
C PHE A 323 15.57 21.41 24.37
N ILE A 324 15.36 21.51 23.06
CA ILE A 324 14.76 20.47 22.22
C ILE A 324 15.85 19.93 21.28
N ALA A 325 16.08 18.62 21.30
CA ALA A 325 17.04 17.93 20.47
C ALA A 325 16.59 16.48 20.24
N ASP A 326 16.51 16.03 18.99
CA ASP A 326 16.15 14.64 18.66
C ASP A 326 17.36 13.78 18.25
N PHE A 327 18.52 14.37 17.97
CA PHE A 327 19.78 13.62 17.80
C PHE A 327 20.42 13.28 19.15
N PRO A 328 20.98 12.07 19.35
CA PRO A 328 21.69 11.72 20.58
C PRO A 328 22.90 12.62 20.91
N GLU A 329 23.65 13.02 19.89
CA GLU A 329 24.86 13.85 20.04
C GLU A 329 24.49 15.29 20.40
N GLU A 330 23.46 15.85 19.75
CA GLU A 330 22.90 17.16 20.05
C GLU A 330 22.26 17.19 21.45
N PHE A 331 21.45 16.18 21.80
CA PHE A 331 20.85 16.05 23.13
C PHE A 331 21.94 16.02 24.22
N ALA A 332 23.03 15.27 23.99
CA ALA A 332 24.17 15.23 24.90
C ALA A 332 24.89 16.58 25.00
N GLN A 333 25.11 17.28 23.87
CA GLN A 333 25.72 18.62 23.85
C GLN A 333 24.84 19.65 24.57
N LYS A 334 23.54 19.68 24.30
CA LYS A 334 22.55 20.55 24.96
C LYS A 334 22.44 20.23 26.47
N THR A 335 22.51 18.95 26.85
CA THR A 335 22.57 18.51 28.26
C THR A 335 23.84 19.02 28.94
N ILE A 336 25.00 18.90 28.30
CA ILE A 336 26.27 19.44 28.78
C ILE A 336 26.20 20.97 28.94
N GLN A 337 25.72 21.68 27.90
CA GLN A 337 25.59 23.13 27.88
C GLN A 337 24.69 23.66 29.01
N LEU A 338 23.54 23.01 29.24
CA LEU A 338 22.61 23.37 30.31
C LEU A 338 23.10 22.95 31.70
N TYR A 339 24.00 21.96 31.80
CA TYR A 339 24.65 21.55 33.04
C TYR A 339 25.83 22.46 33.43
N GLU A 340 26.45 23.15 32.47
CA GLU A 340 27.59 24.06 32.64
C GLU A 340 27.23 25.55 32.77
N ASN A 341 26.19 26.02 32.08
CA ASN A 341 25.90 27.45 31.94
C ASN A 341 24.84 27.91 32.95
N GLU A 342 25.29 28.45 34.09
CA GLU A 342 24.43 28.99 35.14
C GLU A 342 23.44 30.06 34.64
N ILE A 343 23.87 30.98 33.79
CA ILE A 343 23.03 32.09 33.31
C ILE A 343 21.87 31.53 32.48
N LEU A 344 22.17 30.62 31.57
CA LEU A 344 21.18 29.89 30.78
C LEU A 344 20.25 29.05 31.67
N TRP A 345 20.81 28.38 32.68
CA TRP A 345 20.07 27.56 33.63
C TRP A 345 19.05 28.38 34.43
N ASN A 346 19.47 29.53 34.98
CA ASN A 346 18.60 30.43 35.73
C ASN A 346 17.52 31.05 34.84
N ASN A 347 17.83 31.39 33.59
CA ASN A 347 16.85 31.86 32.61
C ASN A 347 15.80 30.77 32.32
N PHE A 348 16.22 29.54 32.00
CA PHE A 348 15.31 28.42 31.75
C PHE A 348 14.44 28.10 32.97
N SER A 349 15.04 28.08 34.17
CA SER A 349 14.32 27.85 35.44
C SER A 349 13.22 28.88 35.67
N THR A 350 13.54 30.15 35.44
CA THR A 350 12.60 31.27 35.57
C THR A 350 11.48 31.19 34.53
N ASN A 351 11.83 30.96 33.27
CA ASN A 351 10.88 30.89 32.16
C ASN A 351 9.93 29.68 32.30
N CYS A 352 10.46 28.52 32.70
CA CYS A 352 9.67 27.33 33.06
C CYS A 352 8.63 27.60 34.15
N ARG A 353 9.03 28.26 35.26
CA ARG A 353 8.12 28.57 36.37
C ARG A 353 7.07 29.60 35.98
N ASN A 354 7.45 30.62 35.19
CA ASN A 354 6.52 31.63 34.67
C ASN A 354 5.46 30.99 33.76
N LEU A 355 5.88 30.13 32.82
CA LEU A 355 5.01 29.40 31.91
C LEU A 355 3.98 28.51 32.66
N ILE A 356 4.44 27.74 33.65
CA ILE A 356 3.53 26.94 34.50
C ILE A 356 2.58 27.86 35.29
N GLN A 357 3.08 28.96 35.88
CA GLN A 357 2.25 29.87 36.67
C GLN A 357 1.15 30.53 35.83
N GLN A 358 1.46 30.94 34.60
CA GLN A 358 0.56 31.65 33.69
C GLN A 358 -0.50 30.75 33.03
N ASN A 359 -0.13 29.53 32.63
CA ASN A 359 -0.99 28.69 31.76
C ASN A 359 -1.45 27.38 32.42
N PHE A 360 -0.65 26.81 33.33
CA PHE A 360 -0.80 25.43 33.80
C PHE A 360 -1.00 25.29 35.32
N SER A 361 -1.18 26.40 36.03
CA SER A 361 -1.45 26.43 37.47
C SER A 361 -2.95 26.35 37.77
N TYR A 362 -3.31 26.26 39.05
CA TYR A 362 -4.70 26.08 39.49
C TYR A 362 -5.65 27.18 38.99
N GLU A 363 -5.24 28.45 38.92
CA GLU A 363 -6.13 29.57 38.59
C GLU A 363 -6.48 29.67 37.08
N PRO A 364 -5.52 29.62 36.14
CA PRO A 364 -5.80 29.53 34.71
C PRO A 364 -6.72 28.36 34.36
N VAL A 365 -6.42 27.16 34.87
CA VAL A 365 -7.24 25.98 34.57
C VAL A 365 -8.60 26.03 35.28
N ALA A 366 -8.71 26.67 36.46
CA ALA A 366 -9.99 26.96 37.09
C ALA A 366 -10.87 27.92 36.27
N LYS A 367 -10.28 28.82 35.47
CA LYS A 367 -11.04 29.65 34.52
C LYS A 367 -11.60 28.79 33.37
N LEU A 368 -10.75 28.00 32.72
CA LEU A 368 -11.15 27.12 31.61
C LEU A 368 -12.24 26.10 32.03
N LEU A 369 -12.12 25.52 33.23
CA LEU A 369 -13.13 24.64 33.81
C LEU A 369 -14.49 25.34 34.03
N ARG A 370 -14.51 26.62 34.44
CA ARG A 370 -15.76 27.39 34.58
C ARG A 370 -16.38 27.67 33.22
N GLU A 371 -15.58 27.97 32.21
CA GLU A 371 -16.04 28.24 30.84
C GLU A 371 -16.68 26.99 30.22
N LEU A 372 -16.03 25.83 30.34
CA LEU A 372 -16.59 24.52 29.98
C LEU A 372 -17.94 24.26 30.68
N ILE A 373 -18.00 24.38 32.00
CA ILE A 373 -19.22 24.07 32.77
C ILE A 373 -20.34 25.10 32.50
N PHE A 374 -20.02 26.38 32.26
CA PHE A 374 -21.03 27.40 31.93
C PHE A 374 -21.58 27.30 30.51
N SER A 375 -20.91 26.63 29.58
CA SER A 375 -21.41 26.42 28.21
C SER A 375 -22.71 25.59 28.16
N PHE A 376 -22.97 24.78 29.20
CA PHE A 376 -24.14 23.92 29.32
C PHE A 376 -25.41 24.60 29.86
N LYS A 377 -25.45 25.94 29.91
CA LYS A 377 -26.65 26.69 30.31
C LYS A 377 -27.80 26.53 29.31
N PRO A 378 -29.04 26.28 29.76
CA PRO A 378 -30.20 26.19 28.88
C PRO A 378 -30.45 27.46 28.05
N ALA A 379 -30.85 27.26 26.79
CA ALA A 379 -31.04 28.33 25.80
C ALA A 379 -32.27 29.25 26.04
N SER A 380 -33.05 29.03 27.10
CA SER A 380 -34.16 29.91 27.53
C SER A 380 -33.70 31.29 28.07
N ILE A 381 -32.50 31.71 27.68
CA ILE A 381 -31.75 32.91 28.09
C ILE A 381 -31.08 33.57 26.86
N LEU A 382 -31.17 32.98 25.64
CA LEU A 382 -30.22 33.22 24.53
C LEU A 382 -30.85 33.30 23.09
N LEU A 383 -31.96 34.00 22.88
CA LEU A 383 -32.59 34.13 21.55
C LEU A 383 -32.27 35.46 20.82
N THR A 384 -31.68 35.42 19.60
CA THR A 384 -31.93 36.32 18.42
C THR A 384 -31.04 35.98 17.16
N HIS A 385 -31.58 36.13 15.92
CA HIS A 385 -30.96 36.06 14.54
C HIS A 385 -30.44 34.66 14.03
N GLU A 386 -30.38 34.22 12.73
CA GLU A 386 -30.87 34.63 11.37
C GLU A 386 -30.85 33.44 10.30
N GLN A 387 -31.11 33.60 8.96
CA GLN A 387 -31.39 32.49 7.95
C GLN A 387 -30.95 32.66 6.43
N ALA A 388 -30.72 31.57 5.61
CA ALA A 388 -30.57 31.52 4.10
C ALA A 388 -30.51 30.10 3.38
N GLY A 389 -30.62 29.96 2.01
CA GLY A 389 -30.17 28.77 1.16
C GLY A 389 -30.93 28.32 -0.16
N LYS A 390 -30.26 27.75 -1.22
CA LYS A 390 -30.73 27.01 -2.50
C LYS A 390 -29.52 26.68 -3.49
N ASP A 391 -29.46 26.03 -4.71
CA ASP A 391 -30.22 25.26 -5.79
C ASP A 391 -29.16 24.62 -6.81
N PHE A 392 -29.27 23.90 -7.98
CA PHE A 392 -30.28 23.29 -8.95
C PHE A 392 -29.69 22.08 -9.82
N GLU A 393 -30.04 21.80 -11.13
CA GLU A 393 -29.85 20.47 -11.85
C GLU A 393 -29.70 20.35 -13.44
N ASN A 394 -29.38 19.10 -13.95
CA ASN A 394 -29.79 18.34 -15.21
C ASN A 394 -28.85 18.20 -16.47
N LYS A 395 -28.95 17.23 -17.45
CA LYS A 395 -29.02 15.70 -17.52
C LYS A 395 -28.92 15.12 -19.02
N PRO A 396 -28.73 13.77 -19.31
CA PRO A 396 -28.38 13.10 -20.65
C PRO A 396 -29.59 12.49 -21.47
N PRO A 397 -29.56 11.70 -22.63
CA PRO A 397 -28.60 10.74 -23.33
C PRO A 397 -28.44 10.94 -24.91
N ASN A 398 -28.35 10.07 -25.97
CA ASN A 398 -28.44 8.62 -26.43
C ASN A 398 -27.96 8.51 -27.96
N LYS A 399 -27.93 7.46 -28.86
CA LYS A 399 -27.67 5.96 -28.96
C LYS A 399 -27.80 5.41 -30.47
N ASN A 400 -27.55 4.11 -30.80
CA ASN A 400 -27.80 3.27 -32.06
C ASN A 400 -26.78 3.34 -33.28
N ILE A 401 -26.66 2.50 -34.36
CA ILE A 401 -27.01 1.11 -34.91
C ILE A 401 -27.37 1.18 -36.45
N LEU A 402 -27.21 0.29 -37.49
CA LEU A 402 -26.45 -0.91 -38.05
C LEU A 402 -26.72 -0.93 -39.63
N THR A 403 -26.52 -1.86 -40.61
CA THR A 403 -26.04 -3.27 -40.97
C THR A 403 -25.74 -3.27 -42.53
N SER A 404 -25.71 -4.23 -43.50
CA SER A 404 -25.61 -5.71 -43.88
C SER A 404 -25.62 -5.79 -45.47
N ASN A 405 -25.41 -6.83 -46.33
CA ASN A 405 -24.79 -8.19 -46.47
C ASN A 405 -24.69 -8.57 -48.02
N SER A 406 -24.02 -9.67 -48.47
CA SER A 406 -23.90 -10.11 -49.91
C SER A 406 -23.82 -11.67 -50.15
N PHE A 407 -23.53 -12.20 -51.37
CA PHE A 407 -23.41 -13.67 -51.70
C PHE A 407 -22.70 -14.07 -53.06
N THR A 408 -22.30 -15.36 -53.23
CA THR A 408 -22.11 -16.21 -54.48
C THR A 408 -20.75 -16.34 -55.20
N THR A 409 -20.41 -17.56 -55.74
CA THR A 409 -19.57 -17.93 -56.94
C THR A 409 -18.30 -18.84 -56.78
N VAL A 410 -18.18 -19.87 -57.65
CA VAL A 410 -17.02 -20.74 -58.00
C VAL A 410 -16.41 -21.71 -56.95
N HIS A 411 -16.61 -23.01 -57.20
CA HIS A 411 -16.68 -24.11 -56.23
C HIS A 411 -15.47 -24.43 -55.33
N LYS A 412 -14.21 -24.13 -55.69
CA LYS A 412 -13.06 -24.37 -54.77
C LYS A 412 -12.92 -23.25 -53.75
N ILE A 413 -12.80 -22.01 -54.21
CA ILE A 413 -12.71 -20.85 -53.32
C ILE A 413 -14.01 -20.72 -52.50
N GLU A 414 -15.15 -21.06 -53.10
CA GLU A 414 -16.46 -21.26 -52.47
C GLU A 414 -16.47 -22.36 -51.41
N SER A 415 -15.86 -23.53 -51.63
CA SER A 415 -15.80 -24.58 -50.59
C SER A 415 -14.98 -24.12 -49.38
N TYR A 416 -13.87 -23.41 -49.60
CA TYR A 416 -13.09 -22.81 -48.51
C TYR A 416 -13.90 -21.69 -47.82
N LEU A 417 -14.39 -20.72 -48.57
CA LEU A 417 -15.19 -19.59 -48.06
C LEU A 417 -16.50 -20.05 -47.39
N SER A 418 -17.11 -21.15 -47.82
CA SER A 418 -18.26 -21.79 -47.13
C SER A 418 -17.85 -22.38 -45.79
N SER A 419 -16.70 -23.05 -45.71
CA SER A 419 -16.22 -23.65 -44.46
C SER A 419 -15.88 -22.61 -43.39
N ILE A 420 -15.63 -21.35 -43.80
CA ILE A 420 -15.36 -20.22 -42.92
C ILE A 420 -16.48 -19.15 -42.89
N ASN A 421 -17.64 -19.44 -43.50
CA ASN A 421 -18.82 -18.57 -43.55
C ASN A 421 -18.59 -17.17 -44.19
N TRP A 422 -17.79 -17.10 -45.25
CA TRP A 422 -17.47 -15.90 -46.05
C TRP A 422 -18.14 -15.90 -47.44
N LEU A 423 -19.28 -16.58 -47.60
CA LEU A 423 -19.97 -16.68 -48.89
C LEU A 423 -20.45 -15.33 -49.45
N HIS A 424 -20.46 -14.26 -48.64
CA HIS A 424 -20.76 -12.89 -49.06
C HIS A 424 -19.61 -12.18 -49.77
N LYS A 425 -18.36 -12.59 -49.54
CA LYS A 425 -17.17 -12.04 -50.22
C LYS A 425 -16.86 -12.70 -51.57
N LEU A 426 -17.61 -13.76 -51.85
CA LEU A 426 -17.29 -14.74 -52.86
C LEU A 426 -17.32 -14.18 -54.29
N PHE A 427 -18.18 -13.21 -54.57
CA PHE A 427 -18.22 -12.50 -55.86
C PHE A 427 -16.92 -11.71 -56.08
N ASP A 428 -16.58 -10.81 -55.16
CA ASP A 428 -15.38 -9.97 -55.25
C ASP A 428 -14.10 -10.82 -55.29
N TYR A 429 -14.01 -11.86 -54.46
CA TYR A 429 -12.85 -12.75 -54.43
C TYR A 429 -12.76 -13.58 -55.72
N SER A 430 -13.88 -14.04 -56.29
CA SER A 430 -13.88 -14.73 -57.59
C SER A 430 -13.42 -13.83 -58.74
N SER A 431 -13.67 -12.52 -58.65
CA SER A 431 -13.26 -11.55 -59.67
C SER A 431 -11.76 -11.26 -59.67
N HIS A 432 -11.07 -11.46 -58.54
CA HIS A 432 -9.63 -11.21 -58.39
C HIS A 432 -8.78 -12.49 -58.39
N PHE A 433 -9.32 -13.62 -57.95
CA PHE A 433 -8.62 -14.90 -57.94
C PHE A 433 -8.41 -15.46 -59.35
N ASP A 434 -7.24 -16.05 -59.60
CA ASP A 434 -6.88 -16.73 -60.84
C ASP A 434 -6.75 -18.24 -60.57
N TYR A 435 -5.73 -18.66 -59.83
CA TYR A 435 -5.55 -20.04 -59.39
C TYR A 435 -4.74 -20.15 -58.09
N ALA A 436 -4.70 -21.36 -57.52
CA ALA A 436 -3.79 -21.74 -56.44
C ALA A 436 -3.13 -23.08 -56.75
N GLU A 437 -1.82 -23.14 -56.54
CA GLU A 437 -0.92 -24.27 -56.80
C GLU A 437 -0.31 -24.74 -55.48
N ILE A 438 -0.57 -26.00 -55.09
CA ILE A 438 0.07 -26.61 -53.93
C ILE A 438 1.36 -27.28 -54.42
N ILE A 439 2.51 -26.75 -53.98
CA ILE A 439 3.85 -27.13 -54.43
C ILE A 439 4.44 -28.18 -53.47
N ASN A 440 4.23 -28.02 -52.17
CA ASN A 440 4.63 -28.96 -51.13
C ASN A 440 3.47 -29.20 -50.16
N ASP A 441 3.07 -30.45 -49.95
CA ASP A 441 1.98 -30.79 -49.03
C ASP A 441 2.50 -31.24 -47.66
N ASN A 442 2.77 -30.25 -46.80
CA ASN A 442 3.24 -30.50 -45.43
C ASN A 442 2.10 -31.07 -44.56
N LYS A 443 2.40 -32.10 -43.77
CA LYS A 443 1.43 -32.73 -42.86
C LYS A 443 1.17 -31.84 -41.63
N ILE A 444 0.01 -31.16 -41.66
CA ILE A 444 -0.62 -30.42 -40.53
C ILE A 444 0.32 -29.36 -39.91
N PRO A 445 0.47 -28.18 -40.55
CA PRO A 445 1.30 -27.10 -40.03
C PRO A 445 0.68 -26.40 -38.81
N ALA A 446 1.54 -26.03 -37.85
CA ALA A 446 1.17 -25.25 -36.66
C ALA A 446 1.20 -23.73 -36.89
N VAL A 447 1.79 -23.25 -38.00
CA VAL A 447 1.60 -21.89 -38.55
C VAL A 447 1.46 -21.97 -40.08
N SER A 448 0.56 -21.19 -40.66
CA SER A 448 0.54 -20.86 -42.10
C SER A 448 1.03 -19.43 -42.28
N VAL A 449 2.16 -19.23 -42.96
CA VAL A 449 2.79 -17.93 -43.17
C VAL A 449 2.34 -17.37 -44.50
N ILE A 450 1.53 -16.30 -44.48
CA ILE A 450 1.01 -15.63 -45.67
C ILE A 450 1.91 -14.43 -46.00
N ILE A 451 2.68 -14.57 -47.07
CA ILE A 451 3.47 -13.49 -47.68
C ILE A 451 2.74 -13.04 -48.93
N ILE A 452 2.59 -11.73 -49.13
CA ILE A 452 1.98 -11.18 -50.34
C ILE A 452 2.99 -10.32 -51.10
N SER A 453 2.96 -10.34 -52.42
CA SER A 453 3.76 -9.42 -53.23
C SER A 453 3.12 -9.16 -54.60
N TRP A 454 3.49 -8.06 -55.22
CA TRP A 454 3.10 -7.69 -56.60
C TRP A 454 4.31 -7.33 -57.47
N ARG A 455 5.53 -7.42 -56.92
CA ARG A 455 6.81 -7.16 -57.60
C ARG A 455 7.95 -7.86 -56.85
N LEU A 456 8.91 -8.47 -57.53
CA LEU A 456 10.03 -9.13 -56.84
C LEU A 456 10.95 -8.09 -56.18
N HIS A 457 10.89 -7.97 -54.85
CA HIS A 457 11.83 -7.15 -54.07
C HIS A 457 13.10 -7.98 -53.75
N PRO A 458 14.31 -7.37 -53.70
CA PRO A 458 15.54 -8.10 -53.39
C PRO A 458 15.48 -8.88 -52.05
N ASP A 459 14.88 -8.27 -51.02
CA ASP A 459 14.72 -8.90 -49.71
C ASP A 459 13.74 -10.08 -49.70
N THR A 460 12.83 -10.22 -50.67
CA THR A 460 11.85 -11.33 -50.71
C THR A 460 12.55 -12.69 -50.80
N THR A 461 13.63 -12.76 -51.57
CA THR A 461 14.44 -13.98 -51.67
C THR A 461 15.16 -14.28 -50.36
N ASN A 462 15.67 -13.25 -49.67
CA ASN A 462 16.33 -13.38 -48.37
C ASN A 462 15.34 -13.83 -47.26
N CYS A 463 14.16 -13.22 -47.22
CA CYS A 463 13.06 -13.58 -46.33
C CYS A 463 12.70 -15.07 -46.44
N LEU A 464 12.44 -15.55 -47.66
CA LEU A 464 12.15 -16.97 -47.90
C LEU A 464 13.33 -17.90 -47.59
N GLN A 465 14.58 -17.47 -47.81
CA GLN A 465 15.76 -18.26 -47.44
C GLN A 465 15.94 -18.37 -45.92
N ILE A 466 15.64 -17.33 -45.14
CA ILE A 466 15.71 -17.37 -43.67
C ILE A 466 14.60 -18.27 -43.13
N LEU A 467 13.36 -18.12 -43.62
CA LEU A 467 12.26 -19.03 -43.25
C LEU A 467 12.60 -20.48 -43.60
N LYS A 468 13.19 -20.76 -44.77
CA LYS A 468 13.56 -22.12 -45.18
C LYS A 468 14.53 -22.80 -44.21
N LYS A 469 15.37 -22.05 -43.48
CA LYS A 469 16.25 -22.58 -42.41
C LYS A 469 15.47 -22.98 -41.14
N GLN A 470 14.33 -22.34 -40.88
CA GLN A 470 13.48 -22.60 -39.70
C GLN A 470 12.52 -23.79 -39.88
N ARG A 471 12.51 -24.47 -41.04
CA ARG A 471 11.64 -25.63 -41.34
C ARG A 471 11.88 -26.90 -40.49
N THR A 472 12.72 -26.81 -39.45
CA THR A 472 12.69 -27.74 -38.31
C THR A 472 11.41 -27.60 -37.48
N GLN A 473 10.74 -26.45 -37.56
CA GLN A 473 9.45 -26.16 -36.94
C GLN A 473 8.30 -26.46 -37.92
N PRO A 474 7.12 -26.90 -37.44
CA PRO A 474 6.00 -27.28 -38.30
C PRO A 474 5.22 -26.07 -38.83
N PHE A 475 5.60 -25.55 -40.00
CA PHE A 475 4.85 -24.49 -40.68
C PHE A 475 4.80 -24.66 -42.21
N GLU A 476 3.92 -23.91 -42.88
CA GLU A 476 3.87 -23.78 -44.33
C GLU A 476 3.96 -22.30 -44.75
N ILE A 477 4.42 -22.03 -45.97
CA ILE A 477 4.46 -20.70 -46.58
C ILE A 477 3.49 -20.65 -47.75
N ILE A 478 2.56 -19.70 -47.68
CA ILE A 478 1.58 -19.37 -48.71
C ILE A 478 1.99 -18.03 -49.32
N PHE A 479 2.42 -18.05 -50.57
CA PHE A 479 2.85 -16.84 -51.29
C PHE A 479 1.73 -16.37 -52.21
N VAL A 480 1.24 -15.14 -52.01
CA VAL A 480 0.21 -14.53 -52.86
C VAL A 480 0.84 -13.55 -53.83
N ASP A 481 0.80 -13.91 -55.11
CA ASP A 481 1.08 -13.01 -56.22
C ASP A 481 -0.16 -12.16 -56.52
N ASN A 482 -0.15 -10.95 -55.98
CA ASN A 482 -1.17 -9.91 -56.08
C ASN A 482 -1.07 -9.16 -57.43
N GLY A 483 -1.18 -9.89 -58.53
CA GLY A 483 -1.30 -9.35 -59.88
C GLY A 483 -0.01 -8.78 -60.49
N SER A 484 1.14 -9.43 -60.28
CA SER A 484 2.38 -9.13 -61.03
C SER A 484 2.34 -9.69 -62.47
N ASP A 485 3.39 -9.50 -63.26
CA ASP A 485 3.55 -10.18 -64.55
C ASP A 485 3.87 -11.67 -64.37
N LEU A 486 3.33 -12.52 -65.26
CA LEU A 486 3.49 -13.98 -65.16
C LEU A 486 4.97 -14.41 -65.16
N GLY A 487 5.33 -15.26 -64.20
CA GLY A 487 6.67 -15.83 -64.05
C GLY A 487 7.64 -15.06 -63.15
N ILE A 488 7.31 -13.83 -62.73
CA ILE A 488 8.18 -13.00 -61.85
C ILE A 488 8.60 -13.75 -60.56
N PHE A 489 7.72 -14.61 -60.04
CA PHE A 489 7.94 -15.33 -58.78
C PHE A 489 8.26 -16.83 -58.93
N ASP A 490 8.40 -17.37 -60.14
CA ASP A 490 8.63 -18.82 -60.32
C ASP A 490 9.93 -19.30 -59.66
N ALA A 491 10.96 -18.46 -59.61
CA ALA A 491 12.21 -18.74 -58.89
C ALA A 491 12.03 -18.88 -57.36
N LEU A 492 10.92 -18.40 -56.79
CA LEU A 492 10.60 -18.52 -55.37
C LEU A 492 9.84 -19.83 -55.04
N LYS A 493 9.15 -20.43 -56.02
CA LYS A 493 8.33 -21.65 -55.84
C LYS A 493 9.04 -22.79 -55.09
N PRO A 494 10.34 -23.10 -55.32
CA PRO A 494 11.07 -24.14 -54.58
C PRO A 494 11.33 -23.85 -53.08
N ASN A 495 10.85 -22.73 -52.54
CA ASN A 495 11.02 -22.34 -51.14
C ASN A 495 9.70 -22.22 -50.36
N ILE A 496 8.56 -22.34 -51.04
CA ILE A 496 7.20 -22.16 -50.52
C ILE A 496 6.37 -23.44 -50.67
N ASP A 497 5.17 -23.47 -50.11
CA ASP A 497 4.35 -24.69 -50.02
C ASP A 497 3.04 -24.54 -50.81
N THR A 498 2.44 -23.35 -50.82
CA THR A 498 1.33 -22.99 -51.72
C THR A 498 1.62 -21.65 -52.39
N TYR A 499 1.36 -21.56 -53.69
CA TYR A 499 1.43 -20.33 -54.49
C TYR A 499 0.01 -19.96 -54.92
N VAL A 500 -0.42 -18.74 -54.61
CA VAL A 500 -1.76 -18.21 -54.89
C VAL A 500 -1.61 -17.05 -55.87
N ARG A 501 -2.31 -17.11 -57.00
CA ARG A 501 -2.23 -16.12 -58.07
C ARG A 501 -3.53 -15.32 -58.12
N LEU A 502 -3.41 -14.00 -58.17
CA LEU A 502 -4.49 -13.07 -58.47
C LEU A 502 -4.31 -12.50 -59.88
N ASN A 503 -5.41 -12.33 -60.61
CA ASN A 503 -5.41 -11.83 -61.99
C ASN A 503 -5.10 -10.33 -62.10
N SER A 504 -5.16 -9.61 -60.97
CA SER A 504 -5.03 -8.16 -60.87
C SER A 504 -4.58 -7.74 -59.47
N ASN A 505 -3.97 -6.56 -59.35
CA ASN A 505 -3.57 -6.02 -58.05
C ASN A 505 -4.80 -5.51 -57.28
N SER A 506 -5.36 -6.36 -56.43
CA SER A 506 -6.53 -6.08 -55.59
C SER A 506 -6.25 -5.08 -54.45
N GLY A 507 -4.97 -4.86 -54.14
CA GLY A 507 -4.52 -4.20 -52.92
C GLY A 507 -4.23 -5.20 -51.80
N ALA A 508 -3.43 -4.76 -50.82
CA ALA A 508 -2.77 -5.64 -49.86
C ALA A 508 -3.72 -6.48 -48.96
N TYR A 509 -4.85 -5.90 -48.57
CA TYR A 509 -5.73 -6.52 -47.57
C TYR A 509 -6.62 -7.61 -48.18
N LEU A 510 -7.20 -7.35 -49.35
CA LEU A 510 -7.93 -8.34 -50.15
C LEU A 510 -7.00 -9.49 -50.57
N ALA A 511 -5.75 -9.20 -50.99
CA ALA A 511 -4.77 -10.22 -51.31
C ALA A 511 -4.37 -11.10 -50.11
N ARG A 512 -4.14 -10.50 -48.93
CA ARG A 512 -3.88 -11.26 -47.69
C ARG A 512 -5.08 -12.14 -47.30
N ASN A 513 -6.31 -11.64 -47.49
CA ASN A 513 -7.51 -12.43 -47.28
C ASN A 513 -7.58 -13.65 -48.22
N ILE A 514 -7.41 -13.46 -49.54
CA ILE A 514 -7.43 -14.58 -50.50
C ILE A 514 -6.27 -15.57 -50.25
N GLY A 515 -5.11 -15.11 -49.77
CA GLY A 515 -4.05 -16.02 -49.30
C GLY A 515 -4.47 -16.87 -48.10
N SER A 516 -5.13 -16.25 -47.12
CA SER A 516 -5.45 -16.90 -45.84
C SER A 516 -6.43 -18.07 -45.95
N ILE A 517 -7.34 -18.09 -46.92
CA ILE A 517 -8.34 -19.18 -47.06
C ILE A 517 -7.73 -20.51 -47.52
N PHE A 518 -6.47 -20.52 -47.99
CA PHE A 518 -5.71 -21.72 -48.32
C PHE A 518 -4.86 -22.22 -47.13
N ALA A 519 -4.89 -21.54 -45.98
CA ALA A 519 -4.17 -21.94 -44.78
C ALA A 519 -4.74 -23.22 -44.16
N LYS A 520 -3.86 -24.18 -43.89
CA LYS A 520 -4.19 -25.45 -43.20
C LYS A 520 -4.04 -25.36 -41.68
N SER A 521 -3.51 -24.24 -41.17
CA SER A 521 -3.12 -24.08 -39.77
C SER A 521 -4.14 -23.32 -38.90
N PRO A 522 -4.25 -23.62 -37.59
CA PRO A 522 -4.96 -22.77 -36.64
C PRO A 522 -4.32 -21.38 -36.42
N ILE A 523 -3.07 -21.15 -36.83
CA ILE A 523 -2.38 -19.84 -36.71
C ILE A 523 -2.02 -19.33 -38.11
N LEU A 524 -2.50 -18.12 -38.43
CA LEU A 524 -2.14 -17.37 -39.63
C LEU A 524 -1.05 -16.37 -39.26
N PHE A 525 0.08 -16.31 -39.97
CA PHE A 525 1.11 -15.27 -39.76
C PHE A 525 1.28 -14.44 -41.03
N PHE A 526 0.98 -13.14 -40.96
CA PHE A 526 1.18 -12.21 -42.07
C PHE A 526 2.57 -11.55 -41.98
N LEU A 527 3.34 -11.67 -43.06
CA LEU A 527 4.70 -11.19 -43.18
C LEU A 527 4.89 -10.42 -44.50
N ASP A 528 5.51 -9.24 -44.43
CA ASP A 528 5.76 -8.41 -45.63
C ASP A 528 6.96 -8.94 -46.45
N ASP A 529 6.88 -8.78 -47.77
CA ASP A 529 7.83 -9.36 -48.74
C ASP A 529 9.17 -8.60 -48.84
N ASP A 530 9.25 -7.40 -48.29
CA ASP A 530 10.47 -6.60 -48.16
C ASP A 530 11.02 -6.53 -46.72
N ALA A 531 10.47 -7.33 -45.81
CA ALA A 531 10.94 -7.51 -44.44
C ALA A 531 11.89 -8.71 -44.30
N ILE A 532 12.96 -8.55 -43.52
CA ILE A 532 13.91 -9.62 -43.20
C ILE A 532 13.56 -10.18 -41.81
N PRO A 533 13.07 -11.42 -41.68
CA PRO A 533 12.75 -12.01 -40.36
C PRO A 533 14.02 -12.37 -39.57
N ALA A 534 13.92 -12.40 -38.24
CA ALA A 534 14.92 -13.03 -37.38
C ALA A 534 14.91 -14.57 -37.52
N ASP A 535 16.03 -15.21 -37.20
CA ASP A 535 16.22 -16.67 -37.29
C ASP A 535 15.33 -17.50 -36.34
N ASN A 536 14.52 -16.85 -35.49
CA ASN A 536 13.55 -17.47 -34.58
C ASN A 536 12.10 -16.97 -34.76
N ILE A 537 11.77 -16.28 -35.88
CA ILE A 537 10.47 -15.61 -36.05
C ILE A 537 9.26 -16.52 -35.84
N ILE A 538 9.32 -17.77 -36.32
CA ILE A 538 8.19 -18.71 -36.26
C ILE A 538 8.05 -19.30 -34.84
N ASP A 539 9.15 -19.70 -34.21
CA ASP A 539 9.19 -20.12 -32.79
C ASP A 539 8.71 -19.00 -31.85
N SER A 540 9.06 -17.73 -32.10
CA SER A 540 8.60 -16.60 -31.28
C SER A 540 7.08 -16.42 -31.36
N HIS A 541 6.47 -16.53 -32.55
CA HIS A 541 5.01 -16.45 -32.70
C HIS A 541 4.32 -17.69 -32.09
N LEU A 542 4.83 -18.91 -32.32
CA LEU A 542 4.31 -20.15 -31.72
C LEU A 542 4.40 -20.13 -30.18
N SER A 543 5.51 -19.64 -29.64
CA SER A 543 5.71 -19.45 -28.20
C SER A 543 4.64 -18.52 -27.62
N CYS A 544 4.31 -17.42 -28.31
CA CYS A 544 3.24 -16.52 -27.87
C CYS A 544 1.87 -17.23 -27.82
N TYR A 545 1.48 -18.00 -28.84
CA TYR A 545 0.22 -18.78 -28.80
C TYR A 545 0.23 -19.99 -27.88
N THR A 546 1.40 -20.42 -27.39
CA THR A 546 1.55 -21.52 -26.43
C THR A 546 1.48 -20.99 -24.99
N LYS A 547 2.16 -19.87 -24.73
CA LYS A 547 2.24 -19.18 -23.44
C LYS A 547 0.96 -18.43 -23.11
N PHE A 548 0.39 -17.72 -24.08
CA PHE A 548 -0.73 -16.81 -23.88
C PHE A 548 -2.05 -17.34 -24.50
N ASP A 549 -3.18 -17.02 -23.88
CA ASP A 549 -4.50 -17.17 -24.51
C ASP A 549 -4.79 -15.93 -25.36
N VAL A 550 -4.30 -15.97 -26.60
CA VAL A 550 -4.35 -14.85 -27.53
C VAL A 550 -4.96 -15.26 -28.86
N ILE A 551 -5.67 -14.32 -29.47
CA ILE A 551 -6.22 -14.39 -30.83
C ILE A 551 -5.36 -13.60 -31.84
N ALA A 552 -4.51 -12.67 -31.39
CA ALA A 552 -3.60 -11.91 -32.26
C ALA A 552 -2.26 -11.59 -31.56
N VAL A 553 -1.15 -11.72 -32.28
CA VAL A 553 0.21 -11.39 -31.80
C VAL A 553 0.93 -10.52 -32.82
N ARG A 554 1.09 -9.25 -32.48
CA ARG A 554 1.83 -8.22 -33.21
C ARG A 554 3.27 -8.17 -32.72
N GLY A 555 4.22 -8.51 -33.58
CA GLY A 555 5.64 -8.49 -33.26
C GLY A 555 6.27 -7.09 -33.27
N VAL A 556 7.60 -7.10 -33.33
CA VAL A 556 8.48 -5.94 -33.46
C VAL A 556 8.95 -5.77 -34.89
N CYS A 557 9.04 -4.52 -35.33
CA CYS A 557 9.87 -4.12 -36.45
C CYS A 557 11.13 -3.40 -35.91
N LYS A 558 12.30 -3.70 -36.48
CA LYS A 558 13.54 -2.95 -36.25
C LYS A 558 14.01 -2.34 -37.58
N PRO A 559 14.65 -1.17 -37.58
CA PRO A 559 15.31 -0.64 -38.78
C PRO A 559 16.29 -1.66 -39.38
N LYS A 560 16.34 -1.79 -40.71
CA LYS A 560 17.38 -2.57 -41.41
C LYS A 560 18.58 -1.70 -41.81
N THR A 561 18.41 -0.37 -41.83
CA THR A 561 19.51 0.60 -41.97
C THR A 561 19.44 1.71 -40.92
N ASN A 562 20.56 2.44 -40.75
CA ASN A 562 20.65 3.61 -39.88
C ASN A 562 20.07 4.91 -40.50
N ASN A 563 19.14 4.80 -41.46
CA ASN A 563 18.49 5.94 -42.10
C ASN A 563 17.78 6.83 -41.04
N PRO A 564 18.06 8.14 -40.94
CA PRO A 564 17.41 9.03 -39.97
C PRO A 564 15.87 9.02 -40.00
N LEU A 565 15.26 8.71 -41.15
CA LEU A 565 13.80 8.60 -41.28
C LEU A 565 13.21 7.48 -40.40
N ASN A 566 14.01 6.44 -40.09
CA ASN A 566 13.59 5.33 -39.23
C ASN A 566 13.31 5.75 -37.78
N GLN A 567 13.92 6.84 -37.29
CA GLN A 567 13.65 7.38 -35.95
C GLN A 567 12.21 7.92 -35.79
N GLN A 568 11.53 8.19 -36.92
CA GLN A 568 10.14 8.66 -36.94
C GLN A 568 9.13 7.51 -36.77
N ALA A 569 9.59 6.25 -36.84
CA ALA A 569 8.77 5.04 -36.78
C ALA A 569 8.46 4.59 -35.34
N LYS A 570 7.98 5.50 -34.48
CA LYS A 570 7.79 5.24 -33.03
C LYS A 570 6.83 4.09 -32.64
N HIS A 571 6.18 3.45 -33.61
CA HIS A 571 5.35 2.26 -33.42
C HIS A 571 6.10 0.94 -33.68
N TYR A 572 7.25 0.97 -34.39
CA TYR A 572 8.00 -0.23 -34.79
C TYR A 572 8.45 -1.10 -33.59
N TYR A 573 8.86 -0.46 -32.50
CA TYR A 573 9.15 -1.09 -31.22
C TYR A 573 8.39 -0.35 -30.11
N LEU A 574 7.62 -1.08 -29.28
CA LEU A 574 6.74 -0.49 -28.26
C LEU A 574 7.25 -0.68 -26.83
N GLY A 575 8.28 -1.50 -26.61
CA GLY A 575 8.84 -1.79 -25.30
C GLY A 575 9.46 -3.19 -25.21
N PRO A 576 10.18 -3.51 -24.11
CA PRO A 576 10.87 -4.79 -23.92
C PRO A 576 9.97 -5.92 -23.41
N LYS A 577 8.66 -5.66 -23.21
CA LYS A 577 7.69 -6.63 -22.69
C LYS A 577 6.47 -6.75 -23.61
N PRO A 578 5.87 -7.94 -23.72
CA PRO A 578 4.57 -8.11 -24.36
C PRO A 578 3.49 -7.36 -23.56
N PHE A 579 2.44 -6.86 -24.21
CA PHE A 579 1.27 -6.27 -23.54
C PHE A 579 0.09 -6.15 -24.52
N PRO A 580 -1.17 -6.05 -24.05
CA PRO A 580 -2.33 -5.94 -24.95
C PRO A 580 -2.33 -4.67 -25.82
N ILE A 581 -2.38 -4.83 -27.15
CA ILE A 581 -2.56 -3.73 -28.12
C ILE A 581 -3.13 -4.25 -29.45
N TYR A 582 -3.83 -3.37 -30.17
CA TYR A 582 -4.18 -3.54 -31.58
C TYR A 582 -2.93 -3.72 -32.46
N ALA A 583 -3.07 -4.47 -33.54
CA ALA A 583 -1.99 -4.77 -34.46
C ALA A 583 -1.82 -3.67 -35.53
N ASP A 584 -0.92 -2.70 -35.30
CA ASP A 584 -0.55 -1.67 -36.29
C ASP A 584 0.79 -1.92 -37.02
N ILE A 585 1.26 -3.18 -37.04
CA ILE A 585 2.32 -3.67 -37.94
C ILE A 585 1.81 -4.93 -38.63
N GLU A 586 1.01 -4.77 -39.69
CA GLU A 586 0.35 -5.91 -40.33
C GLU A 586 1.32 -6.87 -41.04
N GLY A 587 2.55 -6.42 -41.34
CA GLY A 587 3.65 -7.22 -41.89
C GLY A 587 4.51 -7.97 -40.86
N ASN A 588 4.14 -7.92 -39.59
CA ASN A 588 4.65 -8.84 -38.57
C ASN A 588 3.56 -9.06 -37.52
N THR A 589 2.40 -9.56 -37.96
CA THR A 589 1.30 -9.92 -37.06
C THR A 589 0.72 -11.27 -37.42
N SER A 590 0.52 -12.10 -36.41
CA SER A 590 -0.19 -13.37 -36.52
C SER A 590 -1.57 -13.31 -35.84
N TYR A 591 -2.47 -14.21 -36.24
CA TYR A 591 -3.84 -14.34 -35.75
C TYR A 591 -4.23 -15.82 -35.61
N LEU A 592 -5.11 -16.14 -34.66
CA LEU A 592 -5.83 -17.43 -34.71
C LEU A 592 -6.80 -17.41 -35.88
N ALA A 593 -6.72 -18.42 -36.75
CA ALA A 593 -7.51 -18.53 -37.97
C ALA A 593 -9.02 -18.45 -37.68
N SER A 594 -9.49 -19.12 -36.63
CA SER A 594 -10.90 -19.11 -36.20
C SER A 594 -11.39 -17.71 -35.80
N ALA A 595 -10.56 -16.89 -35.16
CA ALA A 595 -10.91 -15.52 -34.80
C ALA A 595 -10.84 -14.58 -36.01
N PHE A 596 -9.79 -14.72 -36.82
CA PHE A 596 -9.60 -13.95 -38.06
C PHE A 596 -10.75 -14.15 -39.05
N PHE A 597 -11.15 -15.41 -39.29
CA PHE A 597 -12.27 -15.72 -40.16
C PHE A 597 -13.61 -15.29 -39.54
N LYS A 598 -13.87 -15.54 -38.25
CA LYS A 598 -15.09 -15.06 -37.59
C LYS A 598 -15.21 -13.53 -37.64
N ALA A 599 -14.10 -12.79 -37.70
CA ALA A 599 -14.06 -11.33 -37.83
C ALA A 599 -14.27 -10.78 -39.23
N ASP A 600 -14.48 -11.63 -40.23
CA ASP A 600 -14.53 -11.25 -41.65
C ASP A 600 -13.18 -10.71 -42.18
N GLY A 601 -12.07 -11.09 -41.55
CA GLY A 601 -10.71 -10.90 -42.04
C GLY A 601 -10.29 -9.44 -42.15
N TRP A 602 -9.35 -9.15 -43.05
CA TRP A 602 -9.04 -7.77 -43.40
C TRP A 602 -10.25 -7.09 -44.09
N ASP A 603 -10.38 -5.77 -43.98
CA ASP A 603 -11.38 -5.02 -44.75
C ASP A 603 -10.86 -4.76 -46.17
N ASP A 604 -11.51 -5.37 -47.15
CA ASP A 604 -11.16 -5.33 -48.57
C ASP A 604 -11.33 -3.93 -49.19
N ALA A 605 -12.14 -3.06 -48.56
CA ALA A 605 -12.26 -1.65 -48.94
C ALA A 605 -11.05 -0.81 -48.48
N ILE A 606 -10.17 -1.32 -47.61
CA ILE A 606 -8.89 -0.69 -47.28
C ILE A 606 -7.85 -1.16 -48.29
N ARG A 607 -7.24 -0.21 -49.02
CA ARG A 607 -6.18 -0.54 -50.01
C ARG A 607 -4.75 -0.26 -49.52
N PHE A 608 -4.57 0.54 -48.47
CA PHE A 608 -3.25 0.86 -47.91
C PHE A 608 -3.31 1.36 -46.47
N GLY A 609 -2.60 0.70 -45.56
CA GLY A 609 -2.33 1.11 -44.17
C GLY A 609 -3.54 1.09 -43.22
N GLY A 610 -3.35 0.59 -42.01
CA GLY A 610 -4.34 0.70 -40.93
C GLY A 610 -5.48 -0.31 -40.97
N GLY A 611 -5.47 -1.26 -41.92
CA GLY A 611 -6.35 -2.44 -41.85
C GLY A 611 -6.05 -3.31 -40.62
N GLY A 612 -4.82 -3.24 -40.10
CA GLY A 612 -4.41 -3.66 -38.76
C GLY A 612 -5.35 -3.18 -37.65
N VAL A 613 -5.51 -1.85 -37.58
CA VAL A 613 -6.36 -1.17 -36.61
C VAL A 613 -7.83 -1.54 -36.80
N ASP A 614 -8.30 -1.62 -38.05
CA ASP A 614 -9.68 -1.97 -38.41
C ASP A 614 -10.06 -3.41 -38.02
N LEU A 615 -9.20 -4.38 -38.36
CA LEU A 615 -9.38 -5.78 -37.97
C LEU A 615 -9.27 -5.92 -36.45
N SER A 616 -8.28 -5.30 -35.80
CA SER A 616 -8.19 -5.35 -34.33
C SER A 616 -9.39 -4.75 -33.63
N ARG A 617 -10.06 -3.75 -34.22
CA ARG A 617 -11.33 -3.22 -33.72
C ARG A 617 -12.48 -4.21 -33.89
N ARG A 618 -12.63 -4.83 -35.07
CA ARG A 618 -13.67 -5.85 -35.31
C ARG A 618 -13.45 -7.14 -34.52
N LEU A 619 -12.22 -7.52 -34.22
CA LEU A 619 -11.92 -8.66 -33.34
C LEU A 619 -12.49 -8.47 -31.92
N LEU A 620 -12.63 -7.23 -31.42
CA LEU A 620 -13.30 -6.96 -30.14
C LEU A 620 -14.82 -7.14 -30.17
N GLU A 621 -15.45 -7.23 -31.34
CA GLU A 621 -16.89 -7.56 -31.44
C GLU A 621 -17.14 -9.07 -31.24
N ILE A 622 -16.06 -9.86 -31.27
CA ILE A 622 -16.06 -11.32 -31.36
C ILE A 622 -15.36 -11.99 -30.18
N GLU A 623 -14.30 -11.34 -29.71
CA GLU A 623 -13.56 -11.60 -28.50
C GLU A 623 -13.33 -10.25 -27.82
N PRO A 624 -14.31 -9.75 -27.04
CA PRO A 624 -14.26 -8.42 -26.43
C PRO A 624 -13.12 -8.24 -25.43
N ASP A 625 -12.47 -9.32 -25.02
CA ASP A 625 -11.29 -9.25 -24.20
C ASP A 625 -10.07 -8.78 -25.00
N MET A 626 -9.85 -7.47 -24.96
CA MET A 626 -8.69 -6.76 -25.52
C MET A 626 -7.36 -7.45 -25.18
N ARG A 627 -7.27 -8.14 -24.03
CA ARG A 627 -6.09 -8.86 -23.55
C ARG A 627 -5.64 -10.01 -24.45
N LYS A 628 -6.48 -10.44 -25.39
CA LYS A 628 -6.18 -11.47 -26.38
C LYS A 628 -5.57 -10.95 -27.68
N GLN A 629 -5.40 -9.64 -27.85
CA GLN A 629 -4.62 -9.05 -28.94
C GLN A 629 -3.43 -8.33 -28.34
N ILE A 630 -2.22 -8.80 -28.67
CA ILE A 630 -1.02 -8.43 -27.91
C ILE A 630 0.10 -7.95 -28.83
N TYR A 631 0.89 -7.02 -28.33
CA TYR A 631 2.27 -6.82 -28.76
C TYR A 631 3.15 -7.89 -28.12
N SER A 632 4.18 -8.34 -28.84
CA SER A 632 5.28 -9.13 -28.27
C SER A 632 6.64 -8.64 -28.77
N PRO A 633 7.66 -8.54 -27.90
CA PRO A 633 9.02 -8.14 -28.27
C PRO A 633 9.80 -9.25 -29.00
N ASP A 634 9.38 -10.51 -28.84
CA ASP A 634 10.12 -11.70 -29.25
C ASP A 634 10.08 -12.01 -30.78
N PRO A 635 8.96 -11.78 -31.51
CA PRO A 635 8.93 -11.97 -32.95
C PRO A 635 9.43 -10.70 -33.66
N ILE A 636 10.66 -10.72 -34.16
CA ILE A 636 11.36 -9.56 -34.74
C ILE A 636 11.50 -9.68 -36.26
N ILE A 637 11.11 -8.63 -36.99
CA ILE A 637 11.51 -8.39 -38.38
C ILE A 637 12.41 -7.16 -38.49
N PHE A 638 13.21 -7.07 -39.54
CA PHE A 638 14.02 -5.91 -39.91
C PHE A 638 13.47 -5.28 -41.21
N HIS A 639 13.01 -4.03 -41.14
CA HIS A 639 12.41 -3.30 -42.24
C HIS A 639 12.54 -1.77 -42.01
N ASP A 640 12.70 -0.98 -43.07
CA ASP A 640 12.94 0.47 -43.01
C ASP A 640 11.66 1.29 -43.22
N PHE A 641 11.48 2.34 -42.45
CA PHE A 641 10.23 3.09 -42.42
C PHE A 641 9.95 3.85 -43.72
N ALA A 642 10.98 4.39 -44.36
CA ALA A 642 10.97 4.93 -45.71
C ALA A 642 12.39 4.90 -46.30
N SER A 643 12.50 4.75 -47.61
CA SER A 643 13.78 4.89 -48.33
C SER A 643 14.31 6.33 -48.30
N ASP A 644 13.40 7.28 -48.48
CA ASP A 644 13.67 8.68 -48.74
C ASP A 644 12.49 9.57 -48.31
N GLN A 645 12.68 10.89 -48.37
CA GLN A 645 11.71 11.87 -47.91
C GLN A 645 10.41 11.87 -48.77
N SER A 646 10.50 11.65 -50.08
CA SER A 646 9.33 11.64 -50.97
C SER A 646 8.47 10.39 -50.74
N HIS A 647 9.10 9.24 -50.54
CA HIS A 647 8.43 8.02 -50.10
C HIS A 647 7.79 8.22 -48.72
N LEU A 648 8.47 8.85 -47.76
CA LEU A 648 7.89 9.16 -46.44
C LEU A 648 6.63 10.05 -46.55
N GLU A 649 6.66 11.09 -47.39
CA GLU A 649 5.53 11.99 -47.62
C GLU A 649 4.36 11.27 -48.30
N MET A 650 4.63 10.46 -49.34
CA MET A 650 3.61 9.64 -49.99
C MET A 650 2.99 8.61 -49.03
N LYS A 651 3.80 7.99 -48.17
CA LYS A 651 3.37 7.03 -47.14
C LYS A 651 2.50 7.73 -46.09
N ARG A 652 2.88 8.92 -45.64
CA ARG A 652 2.09 9.77 -44.73
C ARG A 652 0.75 10.21 -45.33
N GLU A 653 0.72 10.63 -46.59
CA GLU A 653 -0.54 11.04 -47.23
C GLU A 653 -1.51 9.87 -47.37
N LYS A 654 -1.04 8.70 -47.81
CA LYS A 654 -1.86 7.49 -47.86
C LYS A 654 -2.36 7.07 -46.45
N GLN A 655 -1.50 7.18 -45.43
CA GLN A 655 -1.90 6.95 -44.03
C GLN A 655 -2.94 7.97 -43.53
N ARG A 656 -2.84 9.25 -43.93
CA ARG A 656 -3.82 10.31 -43.59
C ARG A 656 -5.18 10.01 -44.23
N GLN A 657 -5.20 9.64 -45.51
CA GLN A 657 -6.41 9.25 -46.24
C GLN A 657 -7.05 7.99 -45.63
N SER A 658 -6.26 6.98 -45.27
CA SER A 658 -6.77 5.78 -44.60
C SER A 658 -7.34 6.12 -43.21
N ARG A 659 -6.61 6.86 -42.36
CA ARG A 659 -7.12 7.28 -41.04
C ARG A 659 -8.39 8.13 -41.14
N ALA A 660 -8.54 8.97 -42.17
CA ALA A 660 -9.78 9.70 -42.43
C ALA A 660 -10.95 8.75 -42.79
N ARG A 661 -10.69 7.72 -43.61
CA ARG A 661 -11.67 6.66 -43.93
C ARG A 661 -12.06 5.85 -42.69
N LEU A 662 -11.09 5.46 -41.88
CA LEU A 662 -11.29 4.71 -40.63
C LEU A 662 -12.11 5.51 -39.61
N LYS A 663 -11.84 6.81 -39.43
CA LYS A 663 -12.68 7.69 -38.58
C LYS A 663 -14.09 7.93 -39.11
N LYS A 664 -14.32 7.78 -40.43
CA LYS A 664 -15.66 7.84 -41.03
C LYS A 664 -16.42 6.50 -40.90
N LYS A 665 -15.71 5.37 -40.97
CA LYS A 665 -16.25 4.01 -40.81
C LYS A 665 -16.57 3.70 -39.34
N HIS A 666 -15.66 4.08 -38.44
CA HIS A 666 -15.72 3.87 -37.00
C HIS A 666 -15.71 5.23 -36.28
N PRO A 667 -16.88 5.78 -35.91
CA PRO A 667 -16.94 7.05 -35.18
C PRO A 667 -16.18 7.02 -33.85
N ASP A 668 -16.13 5.83 -33.23
CA ASP A 668 -15.39 5.52 -32.00
C ASP A 668 -13.88 5.27 -32.23
N TYR A 669 -13.35 5.42 -33.44
CA TYR A 669 -11.92 5.16 -33.75
C TYR A 669 -10.94 5.84 -32.78
N ASN A 670 -11.25 7.05 -32.29
CA ASN A 670 -10.39 7.71 -31.31
C ASN A 670 -10.46 6.99 -29.94
N GLU A 671 -11.68 6.72 -29.46
CA GLU A 671 -11.93 6.03 -28.19
C GLU A 671 -11.34 4.61 -28.19
N PHE A 672 -11.46 3.89 -29.31
CA PHE A 672 -10.77 2.62 -29.54
C PHE A 672 -9.25 2.78 -29.39
N ILE A 673 -8.61 3.73 -30.06
CA ILE A 673 -7.15 3.94 -29.96
C ILE A 673 -6.72 4.35 -28.53
N GLU A 674 -7.55 5.12 -27.82
CA GLU A 674 -7.30 5.58 -26.46
C GLU A 674 -7.48 4.47 -25.41
N SER A 675 -8.47 3.58 -25.57
CA SER A 675 -8.72 2.50 -24.60
C SER A 675 -7.52 1.58 -24.44
N TRP A 676 -6.80 1.26 -25.53
CA TRP A 676 -5.55 0.48 -25.48
C TRP A 676 -4.40 1.12 -24.70
N LYS A 677 -4.42 2.43 -24.42
CA LYS A 677 -3.37 3.06 -23.60
C LYS A 677 -3.30 2.49 -22.19
N HIS A 678 -4.42 2.03 -21.63
CA HIS A 678 -4.52 1.48 -20.28
C HIS A 678 -3.79 0.13 -20.12
N PHE A 679 -3.50 -0.55 -21.23
CA PHE A 679 -2.74 -1.81 -21.26
C PHE A 679 -1.26 -1.62 -21.59
N ARG A 680 -0.83 -0.40 -21.97
CA ARG A 680 0.54 -0.13 -22.42
C ARG A 680 1.55 -0.48 -21.33
N ASN A 681 2.57 -1.26 -21.71
CA ASN A 681 3.65 -1.74 -20.84
C ASN A 681 3.22 -2.63 -19.66
N ASN A 682 1.98 -3.13 -19.62
CA ASN A 682 1.48 -3.93 -18.50
C ASN A 682 1.27 -5.40 -18.90
N GLU A 683 2.31 -6.22 -18.76
CA GLU A 683 2.28 -7.63 -19.18
C GLU A 683 1.46 -8.54 -18.26
N GLU A 684 1.19 -8.14 -17.01
CA GLU A 684 0.30 -8.90 -16.11
C GLU A 684 -1.16 -8.92 -16.59
N VAL A 685 -1.50 -8.07 -17.57
CA VAL A 685 -2.81 -8.00 -18.20
C VAL A 685 -2.89 -8.90 -19.45
N LEU A 686 -1.85 -9.69 -19.75
CA LEU A 686 -1.89 -10.75 -20.75
C LEU A 686 -2.57 -12.00 -20.16
N LEU A 687 -3.43 -12.65 -20.94
CA LEU A 687 -3.99 -13.94 -20.53
C LEU A 687 -2.96 -15.05 -20.77
N LEU A 688 -2.71 -15.90 -19.78
CA LEU A 688 -1.89 -17.10 -19.91
C LEU A 688 -2.77 -18.32 -20.26
N LYS A 689 -2.26 -19.23 -21.10
CA LYS A 689 -2.98 -20.45 -21.44
C LYS A 689 -2.95 -21.44 -20.26
N SER A 690 -4.12 -21.90 -19.85
CA SER A 690 -4.26 -22.80 -18.70
C SER A 690 -3.55 -24.14 -18.94
N GLY A 691 -2.71 -24.54 -17.99
CA GLY A 691 -1.86 -25.74 -18.09
C GLY A 691 -0.42 -25.50 -18.53
N ALA A 692 -0.04 -24.27 -18.92
CA ALA A 692 1.34 -23.90 -19.27
C ALA A 692 2.27 -23.83 -18.03
N SER A 693 2.59 -24.99 -17.44
CA SER A 693 3.58 -25.10 -16.36
C SER A 693 4.99 -24.78 -16.86
N PHE A 694 5.78 -24.03 -16.08
CA PHE A 694 7.14 -23.64 -16.45
C PHE A 694 8.14 -24.81 -16.26
N VAL A 695 8.11 -25.77 -17.20
CA VAL A 695 9.07 -26.87 -17.25
C VAL A 695 10.42 -26.35 -17.74
N ARG A 696 11.32 -26.01 -16.79
CA ARG A 696 12.71 -25.73 -17.11
C ARG A 696 13.42 -27.05 -17.44
N THR A 697 13.68 -27.31 -18.72
CA THR A 697 14.30 -28.56 -19.19
C THR A 697 15.65 -28.81 -18.51
N PRO A 698 15.85 -29.98 -17.85
CA PRO A 698 17.06 -30.24 -17.08
C PRO A 698 18.23 -30.66 -17.99
N ASN A 699 18.85 -29.70 -18.66
CA ASN A 699 20.13 -29.92 -19.35
C ASN A 699 21.25 -30.13 -18.31
N ALA A 700 21.43 -31.39 -17.93
CA ALA A 700 22.45 -31.84 -17.00
C ALA A 700 23.86 -31.72 -17.62
N ASN A 701 24.50 -30.55 -17.48
CA ASN A 701 25.96 -30.40 -17.47
C ASN A 701 26.48 -29.00 -17.07
N TYR A 702 25.77 -28.28 -16.18
CA TYR A 702 26.34 -27.08 -15.58
C TYR A 702 27.35 -27.45 -14.48
N ARG A 703 28.63 -27.47 -14.88
CA ARG A 703 29.79 -27.64 -13.99
C ARG A 703 29.72 -26.66 -12.82
N LYS A 704 30.27 -27.05 -11.65
CA LYS A 704 30.70 -26.07 -10.65
C LYS A 704 31.68 -25.10 -11.31
N ILE A 705 31.26 -23.87 -11.56
CA ILE A 705 32.15 -22.79 -12.00
C ILE A 705 33.01 -22.41 -10.80
N LYS A 706 34.18 -23.03 -10.69
CA LYS A 706 35.20 -22.71 -9.68
C LYS A 706 36.20 -21.72 -10.28
N SER A 707 35.73 -20.50 -10.54
CA SER A 707 36.47 -19.36 -11.08
C SER A 707 35.65 -18.08 -10.83
N SER A 708 36.22 -16.92 -10.53
CA SER A 708 37.64 -16.52 -10.59
C SER A 708 37.96 -15.31 -9.71
N LYS A 709 39.17 -15.33 -9.13
CA LYS A 709 39.92 -14.21 -8.54
C LYS A 709 39.31 -13.49 -7.33
N VAL A 710 40.16 -13.27 -6.31
CA VAL A 710 40.06 -12.09 -5.45
C VAL A 710 40.22 -10.86 -6.35
N ILE A 711 39.28 -9.91 -6.27
CA ILE A 711 39.38 -8.65 -6.99
C ILE A 711 40.08 -7.67 -6.04
N GLU A 712 41.40 -7.54 -6.16
CA GLU A 712 42.16 -6.53 -5.42
C GLU A 712 41.69 -5.13 -5.88
N ASN A 713 41.27 -4.30 -4.93
CA ASN A 713 40.79 -2.93 -5.16
C ASN A 713 39.67 -2.82 -6.23
N PRO A 714 38.48 -3.43 -6.00
CA PRO A 714 37.37 -3.47 -6.97
C PRO A 714 36.81 -2.08 -7.28
N LEU A 715 36.24 -1.89 -8.48
CA LEU A 715 35.49 -0.68 -8.85
C LEU A 715 34.05 -0.79 -8.35
N ILE A 716 33.57 0.26 -7.67
CA ILE A 716 32.25 0.27 -7.01
C ILE A 716 31.33 1.33 -7.62
N SER A 717 30.18 0.92 -8.16
CA SER A 717 29.19 1.82 -8.76
C SER A 717 28.09 2.19 -7.77
N ILE A 718 28.10 3.42 -7.25
CA ILE A 718 27.07 3.92 -6.34
C ILE A 718 25.85 4.34 -7.16
N CYS A 719 24.80 3.53 -7.11
CA CYS A 719 23.63 3.64 -7.98
C CYS A 719 22.45 4.31 -7.27
N ILE A 720 22.04 5.46 -7.81
CA ILE A 720 21.06 6.39 -7.25
C ILE A 720 19.86 6.54 -8.21
N PRO A 721 18.82 5.70 -8.09
CA PRO A 721 17.56 5.90 -8.81
C PRO A 721 16.78 7.04 -8.16
N THR A 722 16.35 8.05 -8.93
CA THR A 722 15.65 9.25 -8.43
C THR A 722 14.41 9.61 -9.25
N TYR A 723 13.42 10.22 -8.61
CA TYR A 723 12.24 10.84 -9.23
C TYR A 723 11.64 11.91 -8.32
N ASN A 724 11.61 13.17 -8.77
CA ASN A 724 11.05 14.33 -8.05
C ASN A 724 11.56 14.45 -6.60
N ARG A 725 12.88 14.55 -6.43
CA ARG A 725 13.59 14.52 -5.14
C ARG A 725 14.45 15.76 -4.86
N GLU A 726 14.12 16.93 -5.42
CA GLU A 726 14.90 18.17 -5.22
C GLU A 726 15.23 18.44 -3.74
N ASN A 727 14.26 18.15 -2.85
CA ASN A 727 14.33 18.35 -1.42
C ASN A 727 15.29 17.39 -0.67
N PHE A 728 15.70 16.26 -1.28
CA PHE A 728 16.48 15.22 -0.58
C PHE A 728 17.74 14.76 -1.33
N ILE A 729 17.76 14.80 -2.67
CA ILE A 729 18.86 14.29 -3.52
C ILE A 729 20.23 14.89 -3.13
N SER A 730 20.22 16.13 -2.65
CA SER A 730 21.37 16.87 -2.09
C SER A 730 22.13 16.09 -0.99
N SER A 731 21.43 15.30 -0.15
CA SER A 731 22.07 14.43 0.86
C SER A 731 22.69 13.18 0.24
N ALA A 732 21.98 12.51 -0.66
CA ALA A 732 22.45 11.31 -1.34
C ALA A 732 23.77 11.58 -2.09
N ILE A 733 23.79 12.61 -2.95
CA ILE A 733 24.98 13.00 -3.74
C ILE A 733 26.18 13.32 -2.84
N LYS A 734 25.98 14.11 -1.77
CA LYS A 734 27.05 14.40 -0.79
C LYS A 734 27.60 13.13 -0.14
N SER A 735 26.75 12.16 0.20
CA SER A 735 27.19 10.91 0.85
C SER A 735 27.92 9.94 -0.09
N ALA A 736 27.55 9.92 -1.37
CA ALA A 736 28.23 9.17 -2.41
C ALA A 736 29.61 9.79 -2.77
N ALA A 737 29.70 11.12 -2.84
CA ALA A 737 30.94 11.82 -3.15
C ALA A 737 32.00 11.74 -2.03
N ASN A 738 31.55 11.71 -0.76
CA ASN A 738 32.44 11.73 0.41
C ASN A 738 32.89 10.34 0.89
N GLN A 739 32.80 9.29 0.04
CA GLN A 739 33.32 7.97 0.38
C GLN A 739 34.85 8.00 0.61
N SER A 740 35.33 7.31 1.64
CA SER A 740 36.75 7.18 1.96
C SER A 740 37.47 6.33 0.90
N TYR A 741 36.86 5.22 0.50
CA TYR A 741 37.31 4.39 -0.63
C TYR A 741 37.13 5.13 -1.95
N LYS A 742 38.19 5.18 -2.77
CA LYS A 742 38.28 6.08 -3.94
C LYS A 742 38.10 5.41 -5.31
N ASN A 743 38.12 4.08 -5.39
CA ASN A 743 37.85 3.38 -6.66
C ASN A 743 36.33 3.21 -6.85
N CYS A 744 35.63 4.32 -7.05
CA CYS A 744 34.17 4.35 -7.20
C CYS A 744 33.69 5.36 -8.25
N GLU A 745 32.50 5.10 -8.80
CA GLU A 745 31.74 6.00 -9.66
C GLU A 745 30.34 6.24 -9.06
N ILE A 746 29.70 7.35 -9.40
CA ILE A 746 28.35 7.70 -8.92
C ILE A 746 27.44 7.75 -10.14
N ILE A 747 26.32 7.03 -10.09
CA ILE A 747 25.40 6.89 -11.22
C ILE A 747 24.01 7.27 -10.75
N VAL A 748 23.59 8.47 -11.17
CA VAL A 748 22.26 9.01 -10.89
C VAL A 748 21.39 8.74 -12.10
N VAL A 749 20.38 7.87 -11.96
CA VAL A 749 19.38 7.68 -13.01
C VAL A 749 18.09 8.36 -12.56
N ASP A 750 17.69 9.36 -13.33
CA ASP A 750 16.55 10.22 -13.06
C ASP A 750 15.37 9.80 -13.94
N ASP A 751 14.35 9.25 -13.29
CA ASP A 751 13.11 8.70 -13.86
C ASP A 751 12.14 9.79 -14.33
N GLY A 752 12.65 10.79 -15.04
CA GLY A 752 11.86 11.86 -15.64
C GLY A 752 11.42 12.96 -14.68
N SER A 753 12.23 13.32 -13.67
CA SER A 753 11.89 14.38 -12.72
C SER A 753 11.55 15.70 -13.41
N THR A 754 10.49 16.33 -12.91
CA THR A 754 9.94 17.62 -13.36
C THR A 754 10.26 18.77 -12.39
N ASP A 755 10.98 18.47 -11.31
CA ASP A 755 11.43 19.42 -10.29
C ASP A 755 12.94 19.76 -10.47
N ASN A 756 13.54 20.48 -9.51
CA ASN A 756 14.93 20.92 -9.60
C ASN A 756 15.98 19.79 -9.34
N THR A 757 15.58 18.51 -9.27
CA THR A 757 16.48 17.36 -9.01
C THR A 757 17.73 17.39 -9.89
N ARG A 758 17.53 17.62 -11.19
CA ARG A 758 18.60 17.65 -12.21
C ARG A 758 19.69 18.67 -11.88
N ASP A 759 19.29 19.93 -11.70
CA ASP A 759 20.24 21.03 -11.58
C ASP A 759 20.94 21.00 -10.21
N ILE A 760 20.25 20.52 -9.17
CA ILE A 760 20.86 20.23 -7.86
C ILE A 760 21.96 19.16 -8.00
N VAL A 761 21.73 18.06 -8.71
CA VAL A 761 22.75 17.01 -8.93
C VAL A 761 23.95 17.57 -9.71
N LEU A 762 23.70 18.28 -10.80
CA LEU A 762 24.77 18.82 -11.66
C LEU A 762 25.59 19.92 -10.97
N SER A 763 24.98 20.71 -10.07
CA SER A 763 25.67 21.79 -9.33
C SER A 763 26.88 21.34 -8.52
N TYR A 764 26.98 20.06 -8.15
CA TYR A 764 28.09 19.52 -7.38
C TYR A 764 29.41 19.34 -8.16
N GLY A 765 29.38 19.36 -9.50
CA GLY A 765 30.60 19.29 -10.33
C GLY A 765 31.47 18.04 -10.15
N ILE A 766 30.90 16.93 -9.65
CA ILE A 766 31.65 15.73 -9.28
C ILE A 766 32.17 14.99 -10.53
N LYS A 767 33.50 14.91 -10.67
CA LYS A 767 34.18 14.38 -11.87
C LYS A 767 33.84 12.92 -12.21
N ASN A 768 33.51 12.09 -11.21
CA ASN A 768 33.14 10.68 -11.36
C ASN A 768 31.62 10.45 -11.21
N LEU A 769 30.79 11.49 -11.42
CA LEU A 769 29.34 11.38 -11.43
C LEU A 769 28.79 11.36 -12.85
N LYS A 770 27.95 10.36 -13.13
CA LYS A 770 27.21 10.16 -14.38
C LYS A 770 25.72 10.38 -14.07
N TYR A 771 25.13 11.43 -14.63
CA TYR A 771 23.69 11.71 -14.52
C TYR A 771 22.98 11.33 -15.83
N ILE A 772 21.96 10.49 -15.73
CA ILE A 772 21.18 9.97 -16.86
C ILE A 772 19.70 10.25 -16.61
N GLN A 773 19.11 11.20 -17.33
CA GLN A 773 17.66 11.42 -17.33
C GLN A 773 16.99 10.51 -18.38
N LYS A 774 15.88 9.87 -18.00
CA LYS A 774 15.04 9.02 -18.86
C LYS A 774 13.58 9.50 -18.80
N GLU A 775 12.71 8.94 -19.64
CA GLU A 775 11.26 9.12 -19.49
C GLU A 775 10.78 8.38 -18.23
N HIS A 776 9.74 8.91 -17.57
CA HIS A 776 9.19 8.34 -16.34
C HIS A 776 8.51 6.98 -16.59
N THR A 777 8.93 5.94 -15.86
CA THR A 777 8.40 4.58 -16.01
C THR A 777 8.11 3.90 -14.66
N SER A 778 9.13 3.52 -13.90
CA SER A 778 9.00 2.86 -12.59
C SER A 778 10.33 2.77 -11.82
N ALA A 779 10.23 2.54 -10.51
CA ALA A 779 11.38 2.29 -9.64
C ALA A 779 12.25 1.08 -10.06
N PRO A 780 11.71 -0.13 -10.37
CA PRO A 780 12.53 -1.25 -10.83
C PRO A 780 13.18 -1.00 -12.21
N ASP A 781 12.49 -0.35 -13.16
CA ASP A 781 13.09 -0.02 -14.47
C ASP A 781 14.27 0.96 -14.32
N THR A 782 14.12 1.95 -13.43
CA THR A 782 15.19 2.90 -13.10
C THR A 782 16.38 2.22 -12.44
N ARG A 783 16.18 1.17 -11.63
CA ARG A 783 17.27 0.32 -11.11
C ARG A 783 17.94 -0.51 -12.21
N ASN A 784 17.17 -1.08 -13.13
CA ASN A 784 17.73 -1.82 -14.25
C ASN A 784 18.60 -0.90 -15.13
N ARG A 785 18.18 0.36 -15.32
CA ARG A 785 19.02 1.36 -15.97
C ARG A 785 20.29 1.71 -15.16
N CYS A 786 20.25 1.78 -13.82
CA CYS A 786 21.46 1.90 -13.01
C CYS A 786 22.41 0.71 -13.22
N ILE A 787 21.89 -0.52 -13.25
CA ILE A 787 22.67 -1.75 -13.50
C ILE A 787 23.31 -1.70 -14.90
N PHE A 788 22.58 -1.30 -15.92
CA PHE A 788 23.09 -1.14 -17.28
C PHE A 788 24.21 -0.09 -17.36
N GLU A 789 24.01 1.09 -16.76
CA GLU A 789 24.95 2.22 -16.85
C GLU A 789 26.23 2.05 -16.02
N SER A 790 26.26 1.07 -15.12
CA SER A 790 27.40 0.76 -14.23
C SER A 790 28.60 0.15 -14.95
N SER A 791 29.80 0.48 -14.46
CA SER A 791 31.09 -0.02 -14.95
C SER A 791 31.77 -0.95 -13.93
N GLY A 792 31.37 -0.89 -12.65
CA GLY A 792 32.03 -1.55 -11.53
C GLY A 792 31.73 -3.04 -11.35
N ASP A 793 32.64 -3.70 -10.62
CA ASP A 793 32.56 -5.10 -10.19
C ASP A 793 31.40 -5.32 -9.21
N PHE A 794 31.08 -4.30 -8.41
CA PHE A 794 29.96 -4.28 -7.49
C PHE A 794 29.13 -3.00 -7.63
N ILE A 795 27.83 -3.12 -7.41
CA ILE A 795 26.85 -2.03 -7.34
C ILE A 795 26.48 -1.79 -5.87
N LEU A 796 26.57 -0.55 -5.40
CA LEU A 796 26.04 -0.12 -4.10
C LEU A 796 24.74 0.65 -4.32
N TRP A 797 23.64 0.21 -3.72
CA TRP A 797 22.37 0.94 -3.80
C TRP A 797 22.32 2.11 -2.83
N LEU A 798 21.95 3.28 -3.33
CA LEU A 798 21.66 4.47 -2.53
C LEU A 798 20.35 5.09 -3.02
N ASP A 799 19.29 4.97 -2.23
CA ASP A 799 18.00 5.53 -2.60
C ASP A 799 18.06 7.06 -2.51
N SER A 800 17.42 7.76 -3.46
CA SER A 800 17.57 9.21 -3.69
C SER A 800 17.10 10.14 -2.56
N ASP A 801 16.29 9.61 -1.64
CA ASP A 801 15.86 10.26 -0.41
C ASP A 801 16.86 10.09 0.74
N ASP A 802 17.72 9.09 0.66
CA ASP A 802 18.50 8.55 1.77
C ASP A 802 19.95 9.07 1.78
N PHE A 803 20.76 8.60 2.73
CA PHE A 803 22.22 8.74 2.65
C PHE A 803 22.97 7.57 3.30
N ILE A 804 24.26 7.46 2.98
CA ILE A 804 25.19 6.43 3.47
C ILE A 804 26.35 7.03 4.27
N SER A 805 26.95 6.23 5.13
CA SER A 805 28.19 6.57 5.83
C SER A 805 29.34 6.70 4.83
N SER A 806 30.22 7.69 5.04
CA SER A 806 31.45 7.89 4.26
C SER A 806 32.41 6.71 4.28
N LYS A 807 32.22 5.74 5.19
CA LYS A 807 33.04 4.53 5.30
C LYS A 807 32.40 3.27 4.73
N ILE A 808 31.18 3.29 4.20
CA ILE A 808 30.44 2.05 3.89
C ILE A 808 31.18 1.14 2.90
N ILE A 809 31.81 1.71 1.86
CA ILE A 809 32.55 0.93 0.87
C ILE A 809 33.85 0.38 1.46
N GLU A 810 34.59 1.19 2.25
CA GLU A 810 35.81 0.76 2.95
C GLU A 810 35.53 -0.43 3.88
N GLU A 811 34.45 -0.36 4.66
CA GLU A 811 34.03 -1.41 5.58
C GLU A 811 33.61 -2.71 4.87
N TYR A 812 33.08 -2.63 3.65
CA TYR A 812 32.72 -3.80 2.84
C TYR A 812 33.93 -4.40 2.12
N VAL A 813 34.77 -3.59 1.48
CA VAL A 813 35.97 -4.05 0.77
C VAL A 813 36.96 -4.72 1.73
N ASN A 814 37.16 -4.17 2.93
CA ASN A 814 38.01 -4.75 3.98
C ASN A 814 37.57 -6.17 4.44
N LEU A 815 36.34 -6.61 4.12
CA LEU A 815 35.84 -7.94 4.46
C LEU A 815 35.94 -8.93 3.28
N MET A 816 36.15 -8.47 2.04
CA MET A 816 36.20 -9.35 0.86
C MET A 816 37.37 -10.35 0.92
N ASP A 817 38.52 -9.94 1.48
CA ASP A 817 39.67 -10.83 1.68
C ASP A 817 39.38 -11.96 2.68
N SER A 818 38.55 -11.68 3.70
CA SER A 818 38.16 -12.66 4.73
C SER A 818 36.96 -13.52 4.32
N PHE A 819 36.20 -13.09 3.32
CA PHE A 819 34.95 -13.70 2.85
C PHE A 819 34.93 -13.77 1.31
N SER A 820 35.95 -14.39 0.73
CA SER A 820 36.15 -14.49 -0.73
C SER A 820 35.05 -15.24 -1.51
N ASP A 821 34.14 -15.90 -0.79
CA ASP A 821 32.93 -16.56 -1.29
C ASP A 821 31.66 -15.68 -1.26
N VAL A 822 31.74 -14.47 -0.67
CA VAL A 822 30.60 -13.55 -0.51
C VAL A 822 30.48 -12.57 -1.68
N ASP A 823 29.27 -12.48 -2.21
CA ASP A 823 28.91 -11.62 -3.34
C ASP A 823 27.95 -10.47 -2.96
N ILE A 824 27.45 -10.44 -1.72
CA ILE A 824 26.50 -9.42 -1.22
C ILE A 824 26.92 -8.94 0.17
N PHE A 825 27.06 -7.62 0.38
CA PHE A 825 27.36 -7.04 1.69
C PHE A 825 26.27 -6.04 2.12
N TYR A 826 25.86 -6.06 3.39
CA TYR A 826 24.81 -5.20 3.93
C TYR A 826 25.06 -4.89 5.41
N SER A 827 24.52 -3.78 5.90
CA SER A 827 24.77 -3.29 7.27
C SER A 827 23.50 -2.87 7.99
N ASN A 828 23.63 -2.55 9.28
CA ASN A 828 22.55 -1.92 10.05
C ASN A 828 22.22 -0.53 9.49
N HIS A 829 20.98 -0.07 9.75
CA HIS A 829 20.52 1.24 9.31
C HIS A 829 19.88 2.05 10.43
N PHE A 830 20.10 3.36 10.38
CA PHE A 830 19.25 4.34 11.01
C PHE A 830 18.01 4.56 10.12
N CYS A 831 16.88 4.84 10.75
CA CYS A 831 15.76 5.54 10.14
C CYS A 831 15.85 7.00 10.56
N ILE A 832 15.72 7.92 9.61
CA ILE A 832 15.81 9.37 9.79
C ILE A 832 14.51 10.07 9.36
N ASP A 833 14.27 11.29 9.83
CA ASP A 833 13.15 12.13 9.39
C ASP A 833 13.50 12.97 8.13
N GLU A 834 12.54 13.79 7.68
CA GLU A 834 12.70 14.72 6.55
C GLU A 834 13.94 15.63 6.65
N LYS A 835 14.39 16.00 7.86
CA LYS A 835 15.56 16.85 8.10
C LYS A 835 16.86 16.05 8.30
N GLY A 836 16.76 14.82 8.80
CA GLY A 836 17.88 13.90 9.05
C GLY A 836 17.95 13.33 10.48
N TYR A 837 17.05 13.71 11.39
CA TYR A 837 17.05 13.29 12.80
C TYR A 837 16.79 11.80 12.93
N VAL A 838 17.64 11.09 13.69
CA VAL A 838 17.58 9.62 13.85
C VAL A 838 16.35 9.22 14.67
N LEU A 839 15.26 8.90 13.97
CA LEU A 839 14.01 8.39 14.53
C LEU A 839 14.17 7.02 15.20
N LYS A 840 14.99 6.13 14.63
CA LYS A 840 15.19 4.77 15.14
C LYS A 840 16.46 4.09 14.59
N GLN A 841 17.00 3.13 15.32
CA GLN A 841 18.00 2.15 14.86
C GLN A 841 17.36 0.79 14.51
N TYR A 842 17.82 0.17 13.43
CA TYR A 842 17.46 -1.19 13.02
C TYR A 842 18.72 -2.01 12.70
N SER A 843 19.02 -2.99 13.57
CA SER A 843 19.96 -4.07 13.24
C SER A 843 19.32 -5.08 12.29
N HIS A 844 20.15 -5.66 11.42
CA HIS A 844 19.78 -6.84 10.62
C HIS A 844 20.37 -8.12 11.21
N ILE A 845 19.94 -9.27 10.70
CA ILE A 845 20.47 -10.59 11.06
C ILE A 845 21.63 -10.91 10.11
N ASP A 846 22.72 -11.50 10.59
CA ASP A 846 23.71 -12.13 9.72
C ASP A 846 23.14 -13.41 9.12
N TRP A 847 22.89 -13.38 7.81
CA TRP A 847 22.32 -14.48 7.04
C TRP A 847 23.37 -15.33 6.33
N HIS A 848 24.66 -15.04 6.53
CA HIS A 848 25.76 -15.85 6.02
C HIS A 848 25.56 -17.34 6.35
N ASN A 849 25.46 -18.18 5.31
CA ASN A 849 25.13 -19.61 5.38
C ASN A 849 23.75 -19.98 5.97
N LYS A 850 22.72 -19.12 5.88
CA LYS A 850 21.36 -19.35 6.44
C LYS A 850 20.21 -19.28 5.42
N ASN A 851 20.42 -19.77 4.20
CA ASN A 851 19.48 -19.57 3.09
C ASN A 851 18.05 -20.12 3.37
N ASP A 852 17.92 -21.26 4.05
CA ASP A 852 16.62 -21.81 4.49
C ASP A 852 15.86 -20.87 5.45
N GLU A 853 16.57 -20.23 6.38
CA GLU A 853 15.97 -19.25 7.31
C GLU A 853 15.62 -17.94 6.59
N MET A 854 16.38 -17.57 5.55
CA MET A 854 16.05 -16.42 4.72
C MET A 854 14.82 -16.69 3.84
N LEU A 855 14.70 -17.87 3.22
CA LEU A 855 13.51 -18.25 2.45
C LEU A 855 12.25 -18.26 3.33
N ARG A 856 12.35 -18.73 4.58
CA ARG A 856 11.32 -18.49 5.62
C ARG A 856 11.02 -17.01 5.82
N ARG A 857 12.05 -16.17 5.89
CA ARG A 857 11.88 -14.74 6.17
C ARG A 857 11.12 -14.04 5.04
N PHE A 858 11.44 -14.30 3.78
CA PHE A 858 10.68 -13.78 2.63
C PHE A 858 9.18 -14.12 2.67
N MET A 859 8.79 -15.28 3.21
CA MET A 859 7.36 -15.58 3.45
C MET A 859 6.70 -14.69 4.51
N THR A 860 7.40 -13.70 5.09
CA THR A 860 6.83 -12.75 6.09
C THR A 860 7.20 -11.28 5.82
N LYS A 861 8.47 -10.96 5.56
CA LYS A 861 9.05 -9.61 5.38
C LYS A 861 10.36 -9.69 4.58
N ASN A 862 10.77 -8.62 3.91
CA ASN A 862 12.12 -8.56 3.31
C ASN A 862 13.21 -8.74 4.41
N PRO A 863 14.14 -9.72 4.28
CA PRO A 863 15.25 -9.97 5.20
C PRO A 863 16.45 -9.02 5.07
N LEU A 864 16.60 -8.33 3.93
CA LEU A 864 17.71 -7.43 3.63
C LEU A 864 17.23 -5.96 3.57
N PRO A 865 18.10 -4.97 3.85
CA PRO A 865 17.84 -3.60 3.45
C PRO A 865 18.00 -3.43 1.92
N ASN A 866 17.23 -2.52 1.35
CA ASN A 866 17.44 -2.06 -0.02
C ASN A 866 18.56 -0.99 -0.07
N LEU A 867 18.50 0.01 0.81
CA LEU A 867 19.56 1.00 0.99
C LEU A 867 20.88 0.34 1.44
N GLY A 868 21.97 0.72 0.77
CA GLY A 868 23.35 0.44 1.16
C GLY A 868 23.74 -1.04 1.15
N THR A 869 22.99 -1.86 0.41
CA THR A 869 23.41 -3.22 0.08
C THR A 869 24.31 -3.16 -1.15
N LEU A 870 25.53 -3.70 -1.01
CA LEU A 870 26.53 -3.87 -2.06
C LEU A 870 26.35 -5.25 -2.71
N VAL A 871 26.41 -5.32 -4.04
CA VAL A 871 26.02 -6.49 -4.82
C VAL A 871 27.02 -6.72 -5.94
N ARG A 872 27.61 -7.91 -6.08
CA ARG A 872 28.47 -8.22 -7.23
C ARG A 872 27.63 -8.11 -8.50
N LYS A 873 28.10 -7.31 -9.48
CA LYS A 873 27.31 -6.99 -10.68
C LYS A 873 26.87 -8.23 -11.45
N SER A 874 27.67 -9.32 -11.45
CA SER A 874 27.35 -10.55 -12.15
C SER A 874 26.05 -11.22 -11.68
N ILE A 875 25.60 -11.00 -10.44
CA ILE A 875 24.33 -11.54 -9.94
C ILE A 875 23.16 -11.10 -10.83
N TYR A 876 23.15 -9.83 -11.29
CA TYR A 876 22.08 -9.34 -12.16
C TYR A 876 22.08 -10.02 -13.53
N SER A 877 23.25 -10.32 -14.09
CA SER A 877 23.35 -11.10 -15.34
C SER A 877 23.08 -12.61 -15.17
N GLU A 878 23.27 -13.17 -13.97
CA GLU A 878 23.06 -14.60 -13.70
C GLU A 878 21.63 -14.94 -13.24
N ILE A 879 20.99 -14.04 -12.50
CA ILE A 879 19.66 -14.22 -11.89
C ILE A 879 18.56 -13.46 -12.66
N GLY A 880 18.95 -12.52 -13.53
CA GLY A 880 18.09 -11.53 -14.16
C GLY A 880 17.92 -10.29 -13.29
N GLU A 881 17.69 -9.14 -13.94
CA GLU A 881 17.53 -7.82 -13.30
C GLU A 881 16.25 -7.73 -12.44
N TYR A 882 15.88 -6.56 -11.91
CA TYR A 882 14.61 -6.41 -11.17
C TYR A 882 13.42 -6.60 -12.11
N ASP A 883 12.41 -7.39 -11.73
CA ASP A 883 11.21 -7.50 -12.55
C ASP A 883 10.38 -6.21 -12.45
N ILE A 884 10.24 -5.51 -13.56
CA ILE A 884 9.50 -4.25 -13.65
C ILE A 884 7.98 -4.41 -13.47
N ASN A 885 7.46 -5.65 -13.41
CA ASN A 885 6.09 -5.91 -12.95
C ASN A 885 5.90 -5.64 -11.46
N PHE A 886 6.95 -5.84 -10.65
CA PHE A 886 6.91 -5.64 -9.20
C PHE A 886 7.05 -4.16 -8.85
N LEU A 887 6.07 -3.36 -9.30
CA LEU A 887 5.98 -1.91 -9.04
C LEU A 887 6.04 -1.57 -7.54
N ARG A 888 5.73 -2.55 -6.69
CA ARG A 888 6.09 -2.59 -5.27
C ARG A 888 6.77 -3.92 -4.95
N ALA A 889 7.73 -3.90 -4.01
CA ALA A 889 8.44 -5.08 -3.51
C ALA A 889 9.35 -5.79 -4.54
N HIS A 890 9.79 -5.10 -5.60
CA HIS A 890 10.83 -5.58 -6.53
C HIS A 890 12.14 -5.96 -5.83
N ASP A 891 12.49 -5.26 -4.75
CA ASP A 891 13.64 -5.58 -3.90
C ASP A 891 13.48 -6.97 -3.27
N MET A 892 12.32 -7.20 -2.64
CA MET A 892 11.97 -8.45 -1.98
C MET A 892 11.79 -9.61 -2.98
N GLU A 893 11.30 -9.33 -4.19
CA GLU A 893 11.20 -10.27 -5.30
C GLU A 893 12.60 -10.71 -5.76
N PHE A 894 13.45 -9.76 -6.16
CA PHE A 894 14.79 -10.05 -6.66
C PHE A 894 15.61 -10.83 -5.63
N TRP A 895 15.63 -10.41 -4.36
CA TRP A 895 16.35 -11.14 -3.33
C TRP A 895 15.78 -12.55 -3.10
N SER A 896 14.47 -12.76 -3.27
CA SER A 896 13.88 -14.11 -3.21
C SER A 896 14.37 -15.00 -4.37
N ARG A 897 14.54 -14.46 -5.58
CA ARG A 897 15.17 -15.18 -6.70
C ARG A 897 16.64 -15.55 -6.42
N VAL A 898 17.45 -14.61 -5.89
CA VAL A 898 18.86 -14.91 -5.57
C VAL A 898 18.96 -16.01 -4.51
N ALA A 899 18.11 -15.97 -3.47
CA ALA A 899 18.01 -17.02 -2.45
C ALA A 899 17.58 -18.38 -3.03
N LEU A 900 16.52 -18.41 -3.87
CA LEU A 900 16.02 -19.62 -4.52
C LEU A 900 17.02 -20.24 -5.51
N ALA A 901 17.88 -19.43 -6.12
CA ALA A 901 18.94 -19.92 -7.01
C ALA A 901 20.12 -20.58 -6.28
N GLY A 902 20.16 -20.54 -4.93
CA GLY A 902 21.31 -21.01 -4.15
C GLY A 902 22.58 -20.16 -4.33
N LYS A 903 22.45 -19.02 -5.02
CA LYS A 903 23.52 -18.06 -5.35
C LYS A 903 23.70 -16.98 -4.27
N PHE A 904 23.34 -17.34 -3.04
CA PHE A 904 23.15 -16.39 -1.96
C PHE A 904 24.23 -16.60 -0.89
N THR A 905 25.36 -15.93 -1.10
CA THR A 905 26.45 -15.77 -0.14
C THR A 905 26.53 -14.29 0.22
N CYS A 906 25.82 -13.92 1.30
CA CYS A 906 25.81 -12.57 1.81
C CYS A 906 26.59 -12.46 3.13
N LYS A 907 27.10 -11.27 3.46
CA LYS A 907 27.66 -10.96 4.77
C LYS A 907 27.06 -9.72 5.39
N HIS A 908 26.58 -9.85 6.62
CA HIS A 908 26.23 -8.72 7.46
C HIS A 908 27.47 -8.06 8.06
N VAL A 909 27.47 -6.73 8.08
CA VAL A 909 28.40 -5.90 8.82
C VAL A 909 27.64 -5.23 9.97
N ASP A 910 28.00 -5.57 11.21
CA ASP A 910 27.34 -5.06 12.43
C ASP A 910 27.79 -3.63 12.78
N LYS A 911 27.61 -2.73 11.81
CA LYS A 911 27.85 -1.29 11.89
C LYS A 911 26.65 -0.57 11.30
N TYR A 912 26.35 0.61 11.81
CA TYR A 912 25.28 1.46 11.28
C TYR A 912 25.86 2.37 10.20
N LEU A 913 25.67 2.00 8.94
CA LEU A 913 26.28 2.67 7.78
C LEU A 913 25.25 3.27 6.82
N ASN A 914 23.95 3.09 7.10
CA ASN A 914 22.82 3.41 6.23
C ASN A 914 21.82 4.32 6.96
N TYR A 915 21.20 5.27 6.27
CA TYR A 915 20.26 6.25 6.84
C TYR A 915 19.01 6.39 5.95
N ILE A 916 17.94 5.65 6.27
CA ILE A 916 16.69 5.57 5.50
C ILE A 916 15.69 6.66 5.94
N ARG A 917 15.21 7.50 5.02
CA ARG A 917 14.35 8.65 5.31
C ARG A 917 12.86 8.32 5.35
N PHE A 918 12.18 8.90 6.32
CA PHE A 918 10.73 8.85 6.49
C PHE A 918 10.11 10.23 6.26
N HIS A 919 9.25 10.31 5.26
CA HIS A 919 8.52 11.46 4.73
C HIS A 919 7.16 11.02 4.16
N ASN A 920 6.28 11.96 3.87
CA ASN A 920 4.90 11.62 3.46
C ASN A 920 4.77 10.92 2.09
N ASN A 921 5.84 10.86 1.29
CA ASN A 921 5.85 10.22 -0.04
C ASN A 921 6.52 8.83 -0.05
N ASN A 922 6.89 8.23 1.10
CA ASN A 922 7.45 6.87 1.12
C ASN A 922 6.42 5.80 0.70
N ILE A 923 6.74 5.06 -0.36
CA ILE A 923 5.97 3.92 -0.89
C ILE A 923 5.66 2.86 0.20
N THR A 924 6.56 2.69 1.18
CA THR A 924 6.47 1.69 2.25
C THR A 924 5.88 2.19 3.57
N GLY A 925 5.47 3.46 3.65
CA GLY A 925 5.08 4.10 4.92
C GLY A 925 3.70 3.68 5.49
N ILE A 926 2.72 3.41 4.62
CA ILE A 926 1.30 3.38 5.00
C ILE A 926 0.71 1.97 4.95
N LYS A 927 0.41 1.36 6.11
CA LYS A 927 -0.37 0.10 6.21
C LYS A 927 -1.88 0.33 6.00
N ASN A 928 -2.25 0.85 4.84
CA ASN A 928 -3.62 0.92 4.35
C ASN A 928 -3.79 -0.13 3.23
N PRO A 929 -4.52 -1.25 3.45
CA PRO A 929 -4.67 -2.28 2.43
C PRO A 929 -5.50 -1.84 1.21
N ILE A 930 -6.23 -0.71 1.29
CA ILE A 930 -6.82 -0.06 0.10
C ILE A 930 -5.72 0.39 -0.89
N LYS A 931 -4.56 0.80 -0.36
CA LYS A 931 -3.43 1.37 -1.13
C LYS A 931 -2.20 0.46 -1.19
N THR A 932 -2.17 -0.62 -0.42
CA THR A 932 -1.08 -1.60 -0.41
C THR A 932 -1.54 -2.84 -1.15
N ASP A 933 -1.26 -2.92 -2.45
CA ASP A 933 -1.48 -4.15 -3.22
C ASP A 933 -0.55 -5.26 -2.68
N PHE A 934 -1.12 -6.19 -1.92
CA PHE A 934 -0.42 -7.33 -1.33
C PHE A 934 -0.27 -8.54 -2.29
N SER A 935 -0.71 -8.42 -3.55
CA SER A 935 -0.53 -9.47 -4.56
C SER A 935 0.95 -9.80 -4.79
N TYR A 936 1.85 -8.81 -4.65
CA TYR A 936 3.29 -9.01 -4.77
C TYR A 936 3.87 -9.95 -3.70
N GLU A 937 3.54 -9.79 -2.40
CA GLU A 937 3.96 -10.76 -1.38
C GLU A 937 3.27 -12.12 -1.54
N ALA A 938 2.06 -12.18 -2.10
CA ALA A 938 1.40 -13.45 -2.42
C ALA A 938 2.13 -14.18 -3.56
N LYS A 939 2.44 -13.48 -4.66
CA LYS A 939 3.29 -13.97 -5.76
C LYS A 939 4.65 -14.44 -5.26
N ILE A 940 5.33 -13.69 -4.37
CA ILE A 940 6.62 -14.09 -3.78
C ILE A 940 6.46 -15.33 -2.89
N THR A 941 5.41 -15.40 -2.06
CA THR A 941 5.15 -16.55 -1.18
C THR A 941 4.86 -17.82 -2.01
N ASN A 942 4.05 -17.74 -3.06
CA ASN A 942 3.81 -18.84 -4.00
C ASN A 942 5.10 -19.27 -4.71
N ASN A 943 5.87 -18.32 -5.26
CA ASN A 943 7.16 -18.61 -5.90
C ASN A 943 8.11 -19.42 -4.98
N ILE A 944 8.16 -19.09 -3.70
CA ILE A 944 8.98 -19.81 -2.70
C ILE A 944 8.42 -21.22 -2.43
N LEU A 945 7.09 -21.36 -2.30
CA LEU A 945 6.41 -22.63 -2.03
C LEU A 945 6.42 -23.61 -3.22
N GLU A 946 6.47 -23.10 -4.44
CA GLU A 946 6.62 -23.91 -5.67
C GLU A 946 8.07 -24.40 -5.85
N LYS A 947 9.04 -23.54 -5.53
CA LYS A 947 10.47 -23.78 -5.83
C LYS A 947 11.24 -24.39 -4.65
N THR A 948 10.62 -24.53 -3.48
CA THR A 948 11.26 -25.07 -2.25
C THR A 948 10.40 -26.15 -1.61
N LYS A 949 11.05 -27.20 -1.06
CA LYS A 949 10.35 -28.21 -0.23
C LYS A 949 9.87 -27.61 1.10
N ILE A 950 8.66 -27.98 1.51
CA ILE A 950 8.06 -27.51 2.78
C ILE A 950 8.87 -27.98 3.99
N GLU A 951 9.55 -29.13 3.91
CA GLU A 951 10.44 -29.61 4.96
C GLU A 951 11.69 -28.73 5.14
N ASN A 952 12.24 -28.16 4.07
CA ASN A 952 13.33 -27.19 4.15
C ASN A 952 12.82 -25.86 4.73
N LEU A 953 11.67 -25.38 4.22
CA LEU A 953 11.02 -24.16 4.69
C LEU A 953 10.59 -24.23 6.15
N PHE A 954 10.35 -25.41 6.73
CA PHE A 954 10.06 -25.57 8.15
C PHE A 954 10.97 -26.61 8.81
N ASN A 955 12.28 -26.54 8.53
CA ASN A 955 13.29 -27.51 9.00
C ASN A 955 13.44 -27.61 10.53
N ASN A 956 12.81 -26.71 11.30
CA ASN A 956 12.72 -26.75 12.76
C ASN A 956 11.53 -27.56 13.32
N LEU A 957 10.72 -28.20 12.47
CA LEU A 957 9.65 -29.11 12.88
C LEU A 957 10.12 -30.57 12.88
N ASN A 958 9.46 -31.43 13.67
CA ASN A 958 9.85 -32.82 13.89
C ASN A 958 9.43 -33.76 12.74
N TRP A 959 10.03 -33.56 11.57
CA TRP A 959 9.77 -34.32 10.35
C TRP A 959 10.09 -35.82 10.40
N LYS A 960 10.87 -36.26 11.40
CA LYS A 960 11.26 -37.66 11.57
C LYS A 960 10.23 -38.46 12.37
N ASN A 961 9.88 -37.99 13.56
CA ASN A 961 9.06 -38.77 14.51
C ASN A 961 7.57 -38.35 14.47
N GLU A 962 7.28 -37.10 14.09
CA GLU A 962 5.93 -36.50 14.17
C GLU A 962 5.53 -35.88 12.81
N LYS A 963 5.92 -36.54 11.71
CA LYS A 963 5.79 -36.04 10.33
C LYS A 963 4.40 -35.48 9.99
N LEU A 964 3.32 -36.07 10.52
CA LEU A 964 1.96 -35.57 10.34
C LEU A 964 1.74 -34.21 11.04
N ILE A 965 2.14 -34.08 12.31
CA ILE A 965 2.02 -32.84 13.09
C ILE A 965 2.90 -31.73 12.49
N ALA A 966 4.09 -32.10 11.98
CA ALA A 966 4.97 -31.20 11.25
C ALA A 966 4.31 -30.65 9.98
N PHE A 967 3.70 -31.49 9.13
CA PHE A 967 2.93 -31.02 7.98
C PHE A 967 1.76 -30.12 8.40
N GLN A 968 0.92 -30.55 9.34
CA GLN A 968 -0.25 -29.78 9.79
C GLN A 968 0.17 -28.39 10.30
N THR A 969 1.27 -28.31 11.06
CA THR A 969 1.82 -27.05 11.58
C THR A 969 2.40 -26.15 10.48
N ALA A 970 3.09 -26.73 9.48
CA ALA A 970 3.63 -25.99 8.35
C ALA A 970 2.52 -25.43 7.46
N TYR A 971 1.54 -26.25 7.08
CA TYR A 971 0.40 -25.83 6.25
C TYR A 971 -0.47 -24.77 6.95
N LEU A 972 -0.75 -24.90 8.26
CA LEU A 972 -1.48 -23.85 9.00
C LEU A 972 -0.76 -22.50 8.96
N LYS A 973 0.57 -22.47 9.10
CA LYS A 973 1.37 -21.22 9.01
C LYS A 973 1.34 -20.60 7.60
N ILE A 974 1.30 -21.42 6.55
CA ILE A 974 1.14 -20.94 5.16
C ILE A 974 -0.27 -20.35 4.95
N ILE A 975 -1.30 -21.04 5.44
CA ILE A 975 -2.70 -20.58 5.36
C ILE A 975 -2.89 -19.27 6.13
N ASP A 976 -2.32 -19.17 7.35
CA ASP A 976 -2.32 -17.94 8.14
C ASP A 976 -1.62 -16.80 7.40
N ARG A 977 -0.46 -17.06 6.79
CA ARG A 977 0.24 -16.06 5.96
C ARG A 977 -0.61 -15.56 4.80
N PHE A 978 -1.25 -16.44 4.04
CA PHE A 978 -2.11 -16.02 2.93
C PHE A 978 -3.32 -15.20 3.42
N ILE A 979 -3.85 -15.49 4.62
CA ILE A 979 -4.90 -14.67 5.26
C ILE A 979 -4.37 -13.31 5.73
N GLU A 980 -3.14 -13.21 6.28
CA GLU A 980 -2.51 -11.93 6.65
C GLU A 980 -2.42 -10.93 5.50
N ILE A 981 -2.21 -11.46 4.28
CA ILE A 981 -2.02 -10.68 3.04
C ILE A 981 -3.25 -10.69 2.12
N TYR A 982 -4.41 -11.12 2.63
CA TYR A 982 -5.71 -11.17 1.94
C TYR A 982 -5.78 -12.07 0.68
N ALA A 983 -4.80 -12.94 0.47
CA ALA A 983 -4.73 -13.94 -0.60
C ALA A 983 -5.64 -15.16 -0.29
N LEU A 984 -6.95 -14.94 -0.20
CA LEU A 984 -7.89 -15.94 0.31
C LEU A 984 -8.00 -17.21 -0.57
N ASN A 985 -7.71 -17.12 -1.86
CA ASN A 985 -7.78 -18.28 -2.76
C ASN A 985 -6.54 -19.15 -2.61
N ASP A 986 -5.36 -18.56 -2.46
CA ASP A 986 -4.13 -19.26 -2.11
C ASP A 986 -4.25 -19.93 -0.74
N ALA A 987 -4.91 -19.28 0.22
CA ALA A 987 -5.29 -19.88 1.50
C ALA A 987 -6.24 -21.09 1.33
N LEU A 988 -7.27 -20.97 0.48
CA LEU A 988 -8.22 -22.07 0.22
C LEU A 988 -7.54 -23.25 -0.51
N LEU A 989 -6.82 -22.99 -1.59
CA LEU A 989 -6.07 -23.97 -2.36
C LEU A 989 -5.04 -24.71 -1.49
N THR A 990 -4.38 -23.99 -0.56
CA THR A 990 -3.47 -24.59 0.43
C THR A 990 -4.24 -25.50 1.40
N CYS A 991 -5.40 -25.06 1.90
CA CYS A 991 -6.30 -25.90 2.70
C CYS A 991 -6.73 -27.18 1.96
N GLU A 992 -7.09 -27.08 0.68
CA GLU A 992 -7.62 -28.20 -0.12
C GLU A 992 -6.52 -29.19 -0.50
N LYS A 993 -5.37 -28.70 -0.97
CA LYS A 993 -4.15 -29.51 -1.24
C LYS A 993 -3.76 -30.36 -0.03
N TYR A 994 -3.95 -29.85 1.18
CA TYR A 994 -3.72 -30.63 2.40
C TYR A 994 -4.88 -31.59 2.73
N LEU A 995 -6.13 -31.09 2.74
CA LEU A 995 -7.31 -31.87 3.14
C LEU A 995 -7.57 -33.10 2.26
N ILE A 996 -7.08 -33.13 1.01
CA ILE A 996 -7.09 -34.32 0.14
C ILE A 996 -6.34 -35.52 0.78
N ASN A 997 -5.33 -35.26 1.62
CA ASN A 997 -4.47 -36.29 2.22
C ASN A 997 -4.83 -36.61 3.69
N ASP A 998 -5.62 -35.76 4.36
CA ASP A 998 -6.05 -35.92 5.74
C ASP A 998 -7.44 -35.29 5.94
N HIS A 999 -8.49 -36.03 5.57
CA HIS A 999 -9.88 -35.63 5.78
C HIS A 999 -10.29 -35.54 7.26
N SER A 1000 -9.47 -36.01 8.20
CA SER A 1000 -9.80 -36.06 9.63
C SER A 1000 -9.48 -34.76 10.38
N ASN A 1001 -8.68 -33.87 9.79
CA ASN A 1001 -8.13 -32.73 10.51
C ASN A 1001 -9.16 -31.66 10.85
N SER A 1002 -9.71 -31.72 12.07
CA SER A 1002 -10.74 -30.77 12.54
C SER A 1002 -10.29 -29.30 12.55
N SER A 1003 -8.98 -29.01 12.66
CA SER A 1003 -8.44 -27.65 12.63
C SER A 1003 -8.43 -27.06 11.22
N LEU A 1004 -7.95 -27.84 10.23
CA LEU A 1004 -7.99 -27.44 8.82
C LEU A 1004 -9.42 -27.44 8.25
N LEU A 1005 -10.31 -28.33 8.70
CA LEU A 1005 -11.74 -28.26 8.36
C LEU A 1005 -12.40 -26.98 8.88
N LYS A 1006 -12.12 -26.57 10.14
CA LYS A 1006 -12.55 -25.27 10.69
C LYS A 1006 -11.95 -24.11 9.89
N LYS A 1007 -10.67 -24.20 9.49
CA LYS A 1007 -9.98 -23.16 8.72
C LYS A 1007 -10.51 -23.02 7.29
N LYS A 1008 -10.72 -24.12 6.56
CA LYS A 1008 -11.38 -24.13 5.23
C LYS A 1008 -12.80 -23.56 5.32
N LYS A 1009 -13.59 -23.98 6.33
CA LYS A 1009 -14.93 -23.39 6.55
C LYS A 1009 -14.82 -21.88 6.75
N TYR A 1010 -13.91 -21.41 7.61
CA TYR A 1010 -13.71 -19.97 7.84
C TYR A 1010 -13.33 -19.22 6.54
N ILE A 1011 -12.41 -19.74 5.73
CA ILE A 1011 -12.00 -19.13 4.45
C ILE A 1011 -13.17 -19.08 3.45
N LEU A 1012 -13.95 -20.16 3.31
CA LEU A 1012 -15.15 -20.16 2.47
C LEU A 1012 -16.21 -19.17 2.96
N GLU A 1013 -16.31 -18.97 4.28
CA GLU A 1013 -17.18 -17.94 4.83
C GLU A 1013 -16.68 -16.52 4.53
N LEU A 1014 -15.37 -16.26 4.52
CA LEU A 1014 -14.76 -15.01 4.03
C LEU A 1014 -15.04 -14.78 2.54
N MET A 1015 -14.82 -15.80 1.71
CA MET A 1015 -14.96 -15.71 0.25
C MET A 1015 -16.41 -15.45 -0.19
N ASN A 1016 -17.37 -16.21 0.33
CA ASN A 1016 -18.79 -16.00 0.05
C ASN A 1016 -19.28 -14.62 0.50
N ASP A 1017 -18.67 -14.05 1.54
CA ASP A 1017 -19.03 -12.72 2.04
C ASP A 1017 -18.51 -11.60 1.15
N PHE A 1018 -17.25 -11.66 0.72
CA PHE A 1018 -16.72 -10.76 -0.31
C PHE A 1018 -17.53 -10.83 -1.61
N GLN A 1019 -18.02 -12.00 -2.01
CA GLN A 1019 -18.90 -12.16 -3.17
C GLN A 1019 -20.29 -11.53 -2.97
N SER A 1020 -20.94 -11.77 -1.82
CA SER A 1020 -22.22 -11.13 -1.50
C SER A 1020 -22.09 -9.61 -1.46
N HIS A 1021 -21.03 -9.12 -0.80
CA HIS A 1021 -20.69 -7.69 -0.75
C HIS A 1021 -20.42 -7.12 -2.15
N HIS A 1022 -19.62 -7.79 -2.99
CA HIS A 1022 -19.39 -7.41 -4.38
C HIS A 1022 -20.68 -7.32 -5.19
N ALA A 1023 -21.56 -8.34 -5.12
CA ALA A 1023 -22.80 -8.38 -5.89
C ALA A 1023 -23.77 -7.26 -5.46
N ILE A 1024 -23.94 -7.06 -4.15
CA ILE A 1024 -24.71 -5.93 -3.60
C ILE A 1024 -24.13 -4.60 -4.07
N PHE A 1025 -22.80 -4.44 -4.03
CA PHE A 1025 -22.13 -3.26 -4.55
C PHE A 1025 -22.44 -3.06 -6.03
N SER A 1026 -22.18 -4.05 -6.88
CA SER A 1026 -22.43 -4.00 -8.32
C SER A 1026 -23.88 -3.68 -8.68
N GLN A 1027 -24.85 -3.99 -7.81
CA GLN A 1027 -26.26 -3.67 -8.04
C GLN A 1027 -26.63 -2.24 -7.60
N ILE A 1028 -26.10 -1.78 -6.46
CA ILE A 1028 -26.12 -0.38 -6.03
C ILE A 1028 -25.49 0.53 -7.11
N MET A 1029 -24.34 0.11 -7.62
CA MET A 1029 -23.49 0.77 -8.61
C MET A 1029 -24.12 0.99 -9.98
N LYS A 1030 -25.15 0.21 -10.35
CA LYS A 1030 -25.88 0.43 -11.62
C LYS A 1030 -26.63 1.76 -11.65
N LYS A 1031 -26.63 2.54 -10.54
CA LYS A 1031 -27.33 3.81 -10.40
C LYS A 1031 -26.41 5.06 -10.41
N THR A 1032 -25.10 4.97 -10.05
CA THR A 1032 -24.11 6.09 -10.08
C THR A 1032 -22.64 5.58 -9.97
N GLN A 1033 -21.62 6.42 -10.21
CA GLN A 1033 -20.19 6.01 -10.22
C GLN A 1033 -19.21 7.09 -9.66
N THR A 1034 -18.22 6.72 -8.83
CA THR A 1034 -17.12 7.60 -8.32
C THR A 1034 -15.79 6.82 -8.11
N ARG A 1035 -14.66 7.50 -7.87
CA ARG A 1035 -13.29 6.92 -7.87
C ARG A 1035 -13.01 5.87 -6.77
N TYR A 1036 -13.52 6.06 -5.55
CA TYR A 1036 -13.21 5.16 -4.42
C TYR A 1036 -13.78 3.75 -4.60
N ILE A 1037 -14.74 3.63 -5.52
CA ILE A 1037 -15.33 2.36 -5.95
C ILE A 1037 -14.36 1.58 -6.81
N ASP A 1038 -13.60 2.23 -7.69
CA ASP A 1038 -12.59 1.54 -8.49
C ASP A 1038 -11.49 0.99 -7.56
N GLU A 1039 -11.11 1.73 -6.52
CA GLU A 1039 -10.22 1.24 -5.46
C GLU A 1039 -10.84 0.04 -4.70
N TYR A 1040 -12.17 0.04 -4.43
CA TYR A 1040 -12.87 -1.10 -3.82
C TYR A 1040 -12.99 -2.34 -4.72
N PHE A 1041 -13.46 -2.18 -5.96
CA PHE A 1041 -13.61 -3.31 -6.89
C PHE A 1041 -12.26 -3.91 -7.27
N ASN A 1042 -11.23 -3.09 -7.49
CA ASN A 1042 -9.88 -3.61 -7.72
C ASN A 1042 -9.35 -4.38 -6.50
N PHE A 1043 -9.64 -3.94 -5.27
CA PHE A 1043 -9.30 -4.67 -4.04
C PHE A 1043 -10.04 -6.01 -3.88
N VAL A 1044 -11.35 -6.07 -4.18
CA VAL A 1044 -12.09 -7.35 -4.13
C VAL A 1044 -11.68 -8.28 -5.28
N LYS A 1045 -11.37 -7.73 -6.46
CA LYS A 1045 -10.87 -8.47 -7.62
C LYS A 1045 -9.46 -9.02 -7.40
N SER A 1046 -8.56 -8.28 -6.75
CA SER A 1046 -7.19 -8.72 -6.45
C SER A 1046 -7.12 -9.85 -5.42
N MET A 1047 -8.22 -10.15 -4.71
CA MET A 1047 -8.31 -11.33 -3.84
C MET A 1047 -8.53 -12.65 -4.59
N ASN A 1048 -8.71 -12.64 -5.93
CA ASN A 1048 -8.87 -13.82 -6.80
C ASN A 1048 -10.13 -14.70 -6.56
N ILE A 1049 -11.19 -14.17 -5.92
CA ILE A 1049 -12.30 -14.98 -5.36
C ILE A 1049 -13.21 -15.62 -6.42
N GLN A 1050 -12.94 -16.88 -6.74
CA GLN A 1050 -13.65 -17.67 -7.75
C GLN A 1050 -15.17 -17.65 -7.57
N GLY A 1051 -15.87 -16.98 -8.49
CA GLY A 1051 -17.34 -16.92 -8.55
C GLY A 1051 -17.94 -15.52 -8.62
N THR A 1052 -17.17 -14.45 -8.43
CA THR A 1052 -17.63 -13.05 -8.51
C THR A 1052 -18.29 -12.66 -9.83
N GLU A 1053 -17.93 -13.30 -10.94
CA GLU A 1053 -18.46 -13.01 -12.29
C GLU A 1053 -19.77 -13.74 -12.63
N LYS A 1054 -20.23 -14.68 -11.79
CA LYS A 1054 -21.59 -15.21 -11.96
C LYS A 1054 -22.60 -14.17 -11.49
N ASN A 1055 -23.06 -13.37 -12.46
CA ASN A 1055 -24.39 -12.76 -12.46
C ASN A 1055 -25.43 -13.87 -12.31
N HIS A 1056 -25.66 -14.31 -11.07
CA HIS A 1056 -26.95 -14.85 -10.69
C HIS A 1056 -27.97 -13.75 -10.96
N ASN A 1057 -28.99 -14.02 -11.78
CA ASN A 1057 -30.13 -13.13 -11.98
C ASN A 1057 -31.03 -13.14 -10.74
N PHE A 1058 -30.46 -12.78 -9.59
CA PHE A 1058 -31.22 -12.26 -8.49
C PHE A 1058 -31.62 -10.84 -8.87
N GLU A 1059 -32.85 -10.66 -9.35
CA GLU A 1059 -33.50 -9.36 -9.36
C GLU A 1059 -33.85 -8.97 -7.91
N LEU A 1060 -32.82 -8.76 -7.08
CA LEU A 1060 -32.99 -8.28 -5.71
C LEU A 1060 -33.65 -6.90 -5.82
N ASN A 1061 -34.86 -6.76 -5.31
CA ASN A 1061 -35.42 -5.43 -5.11
C ASN A 1061 -34.65 -4.72 -3.97
N ASP A 1062 -34.83 -3.42 -3.80
CA ASP A 1062 -34.03 -2.66 -2.82
C ASP A 1062 -34.24 -3.16 -1.35
N SER A 1063 -35.32 -3.90 -1.03
CA SER A 1063 -35.54 -4.60 0.26
C SER A 1063 -34.77 -5.93 0.39
N ASP A 1064 -34.60 -6.67 -0.71
CA ASP A 1064 -33.82 -7.92 -0.72
C ASP A 1064 -32.33 -7.63 -0.51
N ILE A 1065 -31.81 -6.59 -1.17
CA ILE A 1065 -30.42 -6.11 -1.01
C ILE A 1065 -30.13 -5.82 0.47
N ILE A 1066 -31.05 -5.10 1.13
CA ILE A 1066 -31.00 -4.83 2.57
C ILE A 1066 -30.99 -6.11 3.38
N THR A 1067 -31.91 -7.03 3.10
CA THR A 1067 -32.06 -8.27 3.87
C THR A 1067 -30.82 -9.15 3.74
N LEU A 1068 -30.12 -9.10 2.60
CA LEU A 1068 -28.84 -9.77 2.39
C LEU A 1068 -27.70 -9.09 3.17
N LEU A 1069 -27.52 -7.77 3.05
CA LEU A 1069 -26.56 -6.98 3.84
C LEU A 1069 -26.74 -7.20 5.34
N THR A 1070 -28.00 -7.24 5.78
CA THR A 1070 -28.45 -7.55 7.14
C THR A 1070 -28.00 -8.93 7.58
N LYS A 1071 -28.24 -9.95 6.76
CA LYS A 1071 -27.83 -11.32 7.08
C LYS A 1071 -26.30 -11.47 7.18
N HIS A 1072 -25.57 -10.76 6.31
CA HIS A 1072 -24.12 -10.84 6.22
C HIS A 1072 -23.40 -10.11 7.36
N ALA A 1073 -23.70 -8.84 7.62
CA ALA A 1073 -23.06 -8.12 8.73
C ALA A 1073 -23.29 -8.81 10.10
N LYS A 1074 -24.49 -9.33 10.38
CA LYS A 1074 -24.79 -10.10 11.62
C LYS A 1074 -23.86 -11.32 11.81
N LYS A 1075 -23.40 -11.93 10.70
CA LYS A 1075 -22.46 -13.07 10.72
C LYS A 1075 -21.02 -12.62 11.01
N TYR A 1076 -20.61 -11.48 10.48
CA TYR A 1076 -19.23 -10.99 10.58
C TYR A 1076 -18.84 -10.48 11.97
N PHE A 1077 -19.71 -9.68 12.59
CA PHE A 1077 -19.41 -9.15 13.93
C PHE A 1077 -19.43 -10.22 15.03
N ALA A 1078 -20.03 -11.40 14.77
CA ALA A 1078 -19.89 -12.58 15.63
C ALA A 1078 -18.47 -13.21 15.58
N LEU A 1079 -17.68 -12.94 14.54
CA LEU A 1079 -16.33 -13.50 14.32
C LEU A 1079 -15.19 -12.53 14.68
N LYS A 1080 -15.50 -11.32 15.16
CA LYS A 1080 -14.53 -10.28 15.60
C LYS A 1080 -13.46 -9.85 14.58
N ASN A 1081 -13.61 -10.15 13.29
CA ASN A 1081 -12.68 -9.71 12.24
C ASN A 1081 -13.31 -8.61 11.38
N TYR A 1082 -12.81 -7.38 11.57
CA TYR A 1082 -13.49 -6.14 11.18
C TYR A 1082 -13.27 -5.68 9.73
N ASN A 1083 -12.28 -6.25 9.05
CA ASN A 1083 -11.74 -5.65 7.82
C ASN A 1083 -12.80 -5.52 6.69
N ILE A 1084 -13.56 -6.57 6.37
CA ILE A 1084 -14.43 -6.60 5.16
C ILE A 1084 -15.50 -5.49 5.19
N SER A 1085 -16.23 -5.38 6.30
CA SER A 1085 -17.35 -4.45 6.47
C SER A 1085 -16.93 -2.98 6.27
N LEU A 1086 -15.69 -2.64 6.61
CA LEU A 1086 -15.16 -1.28 6.51
C LEU A 1086 -14.91 -0.84 5.05
N TYR A 1087 -14.58 -1.77 4.14
CA TYR A 1087 -14.43 -1.42 2.72
C TYR A 1087 -15.77 -1.09 2.07
N LEU A 1088 -16.82 -1.86 2.42
CA LEU A 1088 -18.18 -1.60 1.96
C LEU A 1088 -18.66 -0.22 2.41
N TYR A 1089 -18.46 0.07 3.71
CA TYR A 1089 -18.73 1.35 4.35
C TYR A 1089 -18.07 2.50 3.59
N LEU A 1090 -16.76 2.44 3.37
CA LEU A 1090 -15.98 3.56 2.81
C LEU A 1090 -16.33 3.85 1.35
N ALA A 1091 -16.67 2.84 0.57
CA ALA A 1091 -17.11 3.03 -0.80
C ALA A 1091 -18.59 3.50 -0.89
N LEU A 1092 -19.45 3.14 0.07
CA LEU A 1092 -20.85 3.62 0.14
C LEU A 1092 -20.97 5.05 0.68
N SER A 1093 -20.08 5.48 1.59
CA SER A 1093 -20.08 6.85 2.14
C SER A 1093 -19.48 7.91 1.20
N HIS A 1094 -19.15 7.54 -0.04
CA HIS A 1094 -18.58 8.41 -1.07
C HIS A 1094 -19.45 8.41 -2.35
N PHE A 1095 -20.78 8.40 -2.16
CA PHE A 1095 -21.79 8.32 -3.21
C PHE A 1095 -22.76 9.49 -3.28
N ASP A 1096 -23.37 9.65 -4.46
CA ASP A 1096 -24.43 10.59 -4.80
C ASP A 1096 -25.66 10.46 -3.86
N PRO A 1097 -26.01 11.51 -3.09
CA PRO A 1097 -27.09 11.48 -2.10
C PRO A 1097 -28.50 11.62 -2.70
N VAL A 1098 -28.68 11.66 -4.02
CA VAL A 1098 -30.03 11.77 -4.64
C VAL A 1098 -30.77 10.42 -4.73
N ASN A 1099 -30.06 9.30 -4.55
CA ASN A 1099 -30.61 7.95 -4.72
C ASN A 1099 -31.31 7.42 -3.44
N SER A 1100 -32.59 7.74 -3.27
CA SER A 1100 -33.37 7.42 -2.07
C SER A 1100 -33.43 5.94 -1.69
N ASN A 1101 -33.43 5.01 -2.66
CA ASN A 1101 -33.42 3.58 -2.37
C ASN A 1101 -32.03 3.08 -1.94
N LEU A 1102 -30.95 3.59 -2.53
CA LEU A 1102 -29.58 3.34 -2.02
C LEU A 1102 -29.42 3.85 -0.59
N LEU A 1103 -29.97 5.02 -0.28
CA LEU A 1103 -29.91 5.59 1.05
C LEU A 1103 -30.63 4.69 2.08
N LYS A 1104 -31.82 4.17 1.78
CA LYS A 1104 -32.48 3.12 2.60
C LYS A 1104 -31.61 1.87 2.76
N ILE A 1105 -30.90 1.45 1.71
CA ILE A 1105 -29.99 0.30 1.72
C ILE A 1105 -28.82 0.52 2.70
N ILE A 1106 -28.15 1.68 2.59
CA ILE A 1106 -27.06 2.10 3.48
C ILE A 1106 -27.58 2.19 4.93
N SER A 1107 -28.72 2.83 5.14
CA SER A 1107 -29.34 3.00 6.46
C SER A 1107 -29.55 1.69 7.20
N MET A 1108 -30.15 0.70 6.55
CA MET A 1108 -30.40 -0.58 7.20
C MET A 1108 -29.13 -1.40 7.40
N HIS A 1109 -28.05 -1.17 6.64
CA HIS A 1109 -26.72 -1.70 6.94
C HIS A 1109 -26.09 -1.05 8.19
N TYR A 1110 -26.21 0.26 8.38
CA TYR A 1110 -25.75 0.93 9.60
C TYR A 1110 -26.52 0.48 10.86
N LEU A 1111 -27.85 0.40 10.76
CA LEU A 1111 -28.71 -0.07 11.86
C LEU A 1111 -28.38 -1.53 12.25
N MET A 1112 -27.78 -2.25 11.31
CA MET A 1112 -27.27 -3.60 11.42
C MET A 1112 -25.87 -3.71 12.03
N LEU A 1113 -25.00 -2.72 11.81
CA LEU A 1113 -23.72 -2.56 12.51
C LEU A 1113 -23.91 -2.18 14.00
N GLY A 1114 -25.13 -1.86 14.42
CA GLY A 1114 -25.43 -1.33 15.75
C GLY A 1114 -25.30 0.19 15.84
N ASP A 1115 -25.22 0.87 14.69
CA ASP A 1115 -25.14 2.32 14.55
C ASP A 1115 -26.47 2.88 14.02
N PRO A 1116 -27.44 3.19 14.90
CA PRO A 1116 -28.72 3.75 14.49
C PRO A 1116 -28.61 5.24 14.08
N ILE A 1117 -27.48 5.91 14.32
CA ILE A 1117 -27.34 7.35 14.12
C ILE A 1117 -27.03 7.61 12.65
N ASN A 1118 -25.98 6.99 12.11
CA ASN A 1118 -25.73 7.01 10.68
C ASN A 1118 -26.87 6.32 9.90
N ALA A 1119 -27.52 5.31 10.48
CA ALA A 1119 -28.73 4.73 9.89
C ALA A 1119 -29.80 5.79 9.63
N MET A 1120 -30.12 6.63 10.60
CA MET A 1120 -31.10 7.70 10.44
C MET A 1120 -30.59 8.85 9.56
N HIS A 1121 -29.29 9.16 9.58
CA HIS A 1121 -28.67 10.20 8.74
C HIS A 1121 -28.86 9.94 7.24
N TYR A 1122 -28.64 8.71 6.77
CA TYR A 1122 -28.89 8.38 5.36
C TYR A 1122 -30.40 8.23 5.08
N ILE A 1123 -31.22 7.79 6.04
CA ILE A 1123 -32.66 7.54 5.79
C ILE A 1123 -33.47 8.85 5.70
N SER A 1124 -33.00 9.93 6.34
CA SER A 1124 -33.59 11.26 6.21
C SER A 1124 -33.26 11.96 4.88
N GLN A 1125 -32.19 11.53 4.19
CA GLN A 1125 -31.85 11.96 2.83
C GLN A 1125 -32.68 11.22 1.77
N ALA A 1126 -33.29 10.08 2.12
CA ALA A 1126 -34.15 9.31 1.22
C ALA A 1126 -35.49 10.02 0.99
N SER A 1127 -35.51 10.90 -0.02
CA SER A 1127 -36.53 11.93 -0.28
C SER A 1127 -38.00 11.51 -0.31
N THR A 1128 -38.33 10.22 -0.43
CA THR A 1128 -39.70 9.71 -0.25
C THR A 1128 -39.74 8.33 0.41
N LEU A 1129 -40.49 8.22 1.52
CA LEU A 1129 -40.98 6.95 2.07
C LEU A 1129 -42.39 6.68 1.55
N SER A 1130 -42.55 5.54 0.88
CA SER A 1130 -43.82 5.05 0.31
C SER A 1130 -44.61 4.22 1.32
N PRO A 1131 -45.93 4.02 1.13
CA PRO A 1131 -46.71 3.08 1.95
C PRO A 1131 -46.19 1.64 1.93
N SER A 1132 -45.44 1.24 0.88
CA SER A 1132 -44.74 -0.04 0.78
C SER A 1132 -43.49 -0.13 1.67
N ASP A 1133 -42.82 0.99 1.99
CA ASP A 1133 -41.71 1.02 2.96
C ASP A 1133 -42.16 0.74 4.41
N LYS A 1134 -43.47 0.57 4.64
CA LYS A 1134 -44.04 0.18 5.94
C LYS A 1134 -43.57 -1.21 6.39
N GLU A 1135 -43.33 -2.13 5.46
CA GLU A 1135 -42.75 -3.46 5.78
C GLU A 1135 -41.31 -3.32 6.29
N ILE A 1136 -40.52 -2.40 5.72
CA ILE A 1136 -39.21 -1.99 6.25
C ILE A 1136 -39.35 -1.37 7.66
N ALA A 1137 -40.31 -0.48 7.87
CA ALA A 1137 -40.55 0.14 9.18
C ALA A 1137 -40.94 -0.90 10.26
N ASP A 1138 -41.77 -1.87 9.90
CA ASP A 1138 -42.13 -2.99 10.78
C ASP A 1138 -40.95 -3.97 11.00
N LEU A 1139 -40.09 -4.21 10.00
CA LEU A 1139 -38.86 -5.00 10.16
C LEU A 1139 -37.85 -4.31 11.10
N LEU A 1140 -37.77 -2.98 11.05
CA LEU A 1140 -37.00 -2.16 11.99
C LEU A 1140 -37.60 -2.21 13.39
N PHE A 1141 -38.93 -2.14 13.52
CA PHE A 1141 -39.64 -2.25 14.80
C PHE A 1141 -39.47 -3.65 15.42
N GLN A 1142 -39.55 -4.71 14.63
CA GLN A 1142 -39.25 -6.08 15.07
C GLN A 1142 -37.77 -6.26 15.42
N THR A 1143 -36.84 -5.72 14.63
CA THR A 1143 -35.40 -5.79 14.93
C THR A 1143 -35.08 -5.10 16.26
N LYS A 1144 -35.66 -3.92 16.52
CA LYS A 1144 -35.61 -3.23 17.81
C LYS A 1144 -36.12 -4.13 18.94
N LYS A 1145 -37.25 -4.81 18.75
CA LYS A 1145 -37.85 -5.77 19.71
C LYS A 1145 -36.97 -7.00 19.95
N CYS A 1146 -36.33 -7.55 18.92
CA CYS A 1146 -35.42 -8.70 19.03
C CYS A 1146 -34.08 -8.33 19.71
N ILE A 1147 -33.55 -7.13 19.50
CA ILE A 1147 -32.38 -6.63 20.23
C ILE A 1147 -32.70 -6.54 21.73
N THR A 1148 -33.88 -6.01 22.10
CA THR A 1148 -34.39 -5.96 23.49
C THR A 1148 -34.63 -7.34 24.13
N LEU A 1149 -34.69 -8.41 23.33
CA LEU A 1149 -34.81 -9.79 23.82
C LEU A 1149 -33.45 -10.50 23.91
N ARG A 1150 -32.52 -10.26 22.97
CA ARG A 1150 -31.16 -10.83 23.03
C ARG A 1150 -30.37 -10.36 24.25
N SER A 1151 -30.65 -9.16 24.76
CA SER A 1151 -30.06 -8.63 26.01
C SER A 1151 -30.56 -9.32 27.29
N LYS A 1152 -31.25 -10.46 27.21
CA LYS A 1152 -31.76 -11.23 28.36
C LYS A 1152 -31.29 -12.68 28.45
N VAL A 1153 -30.53 -13.20 27.49
CA VAL A 1153 -30.00 -14.57 27.53
C VAL A 1153 -28.47 -14.54 27.61
N ALA A 1154 -27.97 -14.51 28.83
CA ALA A 1154 -26.61 -14.93 29.15
C ALA A 1154 -26.62 -16.43 29.49
N ILE A 1155 -25.57 -17.14 29.10
CA ILE A 1155 -25.22 -18.48 29.57
C ILE A 1155 -23.77 -18.38 30.10
N PRO A 1156 -23.39 -19.08 31.18
CA PRO A 1156 -22.14 -18.81 31.91
C PRO A 1156 -20.85 -18.98 31.10
#